data_AF-P28035-F1
#
_entry.id   AF-P28035-F1
#
_cell.length_a   1.000
_cell.length_b   1.000
_cell.length_c   1.000
_cell.angle_alpha   90.00
_cell.angle_beta   90.00
_cell.angle_gamma   90.00
#
_symmetry.space_group_name_H-M   'P 1'
#
loop_
_entity.id
_entity.type
_entity.pdbx_description
1 polymer ?
#
loop_
_entity_poly.entity_id
_entity_poly.type
_entity_poly.pdbx_seq_one_letter_code
_entity_poly.pdbx_strand_id
1 'polypeptide(L)'
;MTVTASGGSSLARPQLYQTVPGSTIVQAEQQDRFPQQGELRELSSYFQSGLKRLAIAEIITRNSDTIVSRAANRIFVGGSPLAYIERPKVDPRNLRSAEEQRAREAKLGTVTFVESSGGGGFFSGLTAALGGAGAVRIPSGFRPINVARYGPRNMQKSLRDMSWFLRYITYAIVAGDPNILVVNVRGLREIIEKACSTPATLVALQDMRATSAGYFRNDPEAQQLVKDYFDVLIREFEAPTPSLKQRQRFAEDQQGLALPQSYANAAERRPKFVIKSTLSTVEKNEAIKAAYRQVFERDITRAYSQKVSDLESKVKNGEISTKEFIRRLGKSPLYRQQFHDRFVNSRVIELAFRHFLGRGISSAEEFTRYFDLLSAKGFAALIDALVDSQEYADYFGEETVPYLRGLGQEAQECRNWGVQQELFKYSAPFVKVPQFVTLFGEYKQPLLDQHPYGAGNDPLEIQFGAIFPSRTVNNRTNPAPFGKDTRRLLVSKGGVNNQVGSAAFQQSGTTPTKIFKLTQVAAGSSSIRSKSVGNPSIRQTESTTQAVIRAAYRQVFGRDLYEGQRLTVPEIKLENGEITVREFVRQIAKSETFRKLYWNNLYVVKAVEYIHRRLLGRPTTGRAEINAYFDISAKKGFYALVDAILDSPEYIAAFGEDTVPYERYITPKGLALRSVRGLEASEKVKASLRPAAGAQERRPEVGRR
;
A
#
# COMPACT_ATOMS: atom_id res chain seq x y z
N MET A 1 -23.19 3.61 0.09
CA MET A 1 -22.10 4.50 0.51
C MET A 1 -21.02 4.51 -0.56
N THR A 2 -20.77 5.66 -1.17
CA THR A 2 -19.62 5.84 -2.07
C THR A 2 -18.37 6.05 -1.23
N VAL A 3 -17.31 5.30 -1.50
CA VAL A 3 -16.02 5.50 -0.82
C VAL A 3 -15.43 6.82 -1.31
N THR A 4 -15.23 7.80 -0.41
CA THR A 4 -14.74 9.14 -0.73
C THR A 4 -13.24 9.33 -0.44
N ALA A 5 -12.65 8.44 0.35
CA ALA A 5 -11.27 8.54 0.81
C ALA A 5 -10.56 7.19 0.79
N SER A 6 -9.22 7.21 0.83
CA SER A 6 -8.41 6.00 0.90
C SER A 6 -7.16 6.25 1.74
N GLY A 7 -6.86 5.33 2.65
CA GLY A 7 -5.58 5.31 3.39
C GLY A 7 -4.41 4.78 2.56
N GLY A 8 -4.62 4.50 1.27
CA GLY A 8 -3.66 3.83 0.39
C GLY A 8 -3.70 2.31 0.49
N SER A 9 -3.29 1.63 -0.58
CA SER A 9 -3.07 0.18 -0.59
C SER A 9 -1.58 -0.11 -0.47
N SER A 10 -1.16 -0.75 0.62
CA SER A 10 0.20 -1.27 0.77
C SER A 10 0.30 -2.67 0.14
N LEU A 11 1.45 -2.99 -0.45
CA LEU A 11 1.76 -4.34 -0.93
C LEU A 11 2.04 -5.25 0.27
N ALA A 12 0.99 -5.75 0.92
CA ALA A 12 1.12 -6.75 1.97
C ALA A 12 1.08 -8.15 1.35
N ARG A 13 2.17 -8.91 1.51
CA ARG A 13 2.23 -10.32 1.09
C ARG A 13 1.97 -11.20 2.31
N PRO A 14 0.87 -11.97 2.37
CA PRO A 14 0.63 -12.88 3.47
C PRO A 14 1.69 -13.99 3.46
N GLN A 15 2.17 -14.36 4.64
CA GLN A 15 3.06 -15.51 4.77
C GLN A 15 2.27 -16.79 4.53
N LEU A 16 2.73 -17.61 3.58
CA LEU A 16 2.02 -18.83 3.16
C LEU A 16 2.45 -20.06 3.98
N TYR A 17 3.75 -20.15 4.27
CA TYR A 17 4.37 -21.26 5.02
C TYR A 17 5.72 -20.81 5.57
N GLN A 18 6.33 -21.62 6.42
CA GLN A 18 7.66 -21.39 6.98
C GLN A 18 8.67 -22.33 6.31
N THR A 19 9.92 -21.92 6.26
CA THR A 19 11.06 -22.72 5.79
C THR A 19 12.14 -22.62 6.85
N VAL A 20 12.97 -23.64 7.01
CA VAL A 20 14.02 -23.62 8.03
C VAL A 20 14.93 -22.39 7.88
N PRO A 21 15.46 -22.07 6.67
CA PRO A 21 16.29 -20.87 6.50
C PRO A 21 15.52 -19.57 6.74
N GLY A 22 14.26 -19.51 6.31
CA GLY A 22 13.43 -18.33 6.51
C GLY A 22 13.18 -18.07 7.99
N SER A 23 12.81 -19.09 8.77
CA SER A 23 12.54 -18.94 10.19
C SER A 23 13.78 -18.61 11.01
N THR A 24 14.93 -19.20 10.71
CA THR A 24 16.17 -18.94 11.46
C THR A 24 16.67 -17.51 11.25
N ILE A 25 16.68 -17.04 9.99
CA ILE A 25 17.11 -15.67 9.65
C ILE A 25 16.15 -14.65 10.25
N VAL A 26 14.84 -14.89 10.15
CA VAL A 26 13.81 -14.02 10.73
C VAL A 26 13.95 -13.92 12.25
N GLN A 27 14.25 -15.02 12.96
CA GLN A 27 14.46 -14.97 14.41
C GLN A 27 15.64 -14.09 14.83
N ALA A 28 16.73 -14.09 14.04
CA ALA A 28 17.88 -13.22 14.28
C ALA A 28 17.54 -11.74 13.95
N GLU A 29 16.85 -11.52 12.81
CA GLU A 29 16.42 -10.20 12.35
C GLU A 29 15.46 -9.53 13.33
N GLN A 30 14.44 -10.23 13.80
CA GLN A 30 13.48 -9.74 14.80
C GLN A 30 14.12 -9.40 16.15
N GLN A 31 15.39 -9.78 16.37
CA GLN A 31 16.16 -9.48 17.57
C GLN A 31 17.29 -8.46 17.33
N ASP A 32 17.42 -7.93 16.11
CA ASP A 32 18.53 -7.08 15.66
C ASP A 32 19.92 -7.68 15.95
N ARG A 33 19.99 -9.02 15.99
CA ARG A 33 21.20 -9.79 16.27
C ARG A 33 21.82 -10.28 14.96
N PHE A 34 23.13 -10.52 14.99
CA PHE A 34 23.73 -11.43 14.01
C PHE A 34 23.39 -12.87 14.39
N PRO A 35 23.21 -13.78 13.40
CA PRO A 35 22.94 -15.18 13.68
C PRO A 35 23.99 -15.78 14.63
N GLN A 36 23.52 -16.43 15.69
CA GLN A 36 24.39 -17.08 16.65
C GLN A 36 24.97 -18.38 16.07
N GLN A 37 26.02 -18.91 16.71
CA GLN A 37 26.66 -20.15 16.25
C GLN A 37 25.69 -21.33 16.17
N GLY A 38 24.69 -21.40 17.06
CA GLY A 38 23.63 -22.42 17.01
C GLY A 38 22.75 -22.30 15.76
N GLU A 39 22.25 -21.09 15.48
CA GLU A 39 21.42 -20.79 14.29
C GLU A 39 22.22 -21.02 12.98
N LEU A 40 23.51 -20.69 12.97
CA LEU A 40 24.41 -20.97 11.84
C LEU A 40 24.66 -22.48 11.64
N ARG A 41 24.77 -23.25 12.72
CA ARG A 41 24.88 -24.72 12.65
C ARG A 41 23.60 -25.35 12.11
N GLU A 42 22.42 -24.84 12.49
CA GLU A 42 21.13 -25.29 11.95
C GLU A 42 21.04 -25.03 10.45
N LEU A 43 21.41 -23.82 10.00
CA LEU A 43 21.49 -23.49 8.58
C LEU A 43 22.47 -24.42 7.84
N SER A 44 23.67 -24.62 8.39
CA SER A 44 24.68 -25.51 7.80
C SER A 44 24.15 -26.94 7.65
N SER A 45 23.55 -27.49 8.71
CA SER A 45 22.93 -28.83 8.71
C SER A 45 21.84 -28.95 7.64
N TYR A 46 20.97 -27.95 7.54
CA TYR A 46 19.93 -27.90 6.51
C TYR A 46 20.54 -27.94 5.09
N PHE A 47 21.51 -27.08 4.80
CA PHE A 47 22.12 -27.01 3.46
C PHE A 47 22.94 -28.26 3.11
N GLN A 48 23.63 -28.87 4.08
CA GLN A 48 24.32 -30.15 3.88
C GLN A 48 23.34 -31.27 3.50
N SER A 49 22.14 -31.29 4.07
CA SER A 49 21.09 -32.26 3.73
C SER A 49 20.31 -31.93 2.43
N GLY A 50 20.64 -30.82 1.77
CA GLY A 50 19.87 -30.29 0.63
C GLY A 50 19.79 -31.25 -0.57
N LEU A 51 20.93 -31.84 -0.98
CA LEU A 51 20.97 -32.79 -2.10
C LEU A 51 20.11 -34.02 -1.84
N LYS A 52 20.13 -34.52 -0.61
CA LYS A 52 19.31 -35.68 -0.19
C LYS A 52 17.82 -35.37 -0.28
N ARG A 53 17.39 -34.20 0.20
CA ARG A 53 15.98 -33.75 0.13
C ARG A 53 15.51 -33.59 -1.32
N LEU A 54 16.36 -33.06 -2.20
CA LEU A 54 16.06 -32.93 -3.63
C LEU A 54 15.92 -34.30 -4.29
N ALA A 55 16.84 -35.24 -4.01
CA ALA A 55 16.76 -36.60 -4.54
C ALA A 55 15.48 -37.32 -4.09
N ILE A 56 15.06 -37.16 -2.83
CA ILE A 56 13.80 -37.69 -2.30
C ILE A 56 12.61 -37.10 -3.06
N ALA A 57 12.58 -35.77 -3.22
CA ALA A 57 11.51 -35.08 -3.93
C ALA A 57 11.44 -35.50 -5.42
N GLU A 58 12.59 -35.71 -6.07
CA GLU A 58 12.66 -36.18 -7.45
C GLU A 58 12.09 -37.60 -7.60
N ILE A 59 12.50 -38.54 -6.74
CA ILE A 59 12.02 -39.93 -6.77
C ILE A 59 10.50 -40.01 -6.55
N ILE A 60 9.97 -39.25 -5.57
CA ILE A 60 8.53 -39.19 -5.31
C ILE A 60 7.78 -38.57 -6.50
N THR A 61 8.32 -37.50 -7.09
CA THR A 61 7.71 -36.81 -8.23
C THR A 61 7.67 -37.72 -9.46
N ARG A 62 8.78 -38.39 -9.77
CA ARG A 62 8.91 -39.32 -10.91
C ARG A 62 7.94 -40.49 -10.81
N ASN A 63 7.68 -40.96 -9.59
CA ASN A 63 6.79 -42.09 -9.33
C ASN A 63 5.38 -41.66 -8.90
N SER A 64 5.02 -40.38 -9.03
CA SER A 64 3.76 -39.83 -8.51
C SER A 64 2.51 -40.52 -9.06
N ASP A 65 2.46 -40.78 -10.36
CA ASP A 65 1.36 -41.50 -11.02
C ASP A 65 1.14 -42.89 -10.40
N THR A 66 2.22 -43.62 -10.10
CA THR A 66 2.16 -44.96 -9.49
C THR A 66 1.71 -44.94 -8.03
N ILE A 67 2.16 -43.92 -7.27
CA ILE A 67 1.79 -43.74 -5.86
C ILE A 67 0.30 -43.42 -5.76
N VAL A 68 -0.17 -42.48 -6.59
CA VAL A 68 -1.59 -42.08 -6.64
C VAL A 68 -2.45 -43.23 -7.16
N SER A 69 -2.02 -43.97 -8.18
CA SER A 69 -2.80 -45.09 -8.73
C SER A 69 -3.01 -46.21 -7.71
N ARG A 70 -1.96 -46.55 -6.96
CA ARG A 70 -2.02 -47.62 -5.95
C ARG A 70 -2.97 -47.24 -4.81
N ALA A 71 -2.86 -46.00 -4.31
CA ALA A 71 -3.76 -45.48 -3.29
C ALA A 71 -5.22 -45.39 -3.78
N ALA A 72 -5.43 -44.93 -5.02
CA ALA A 72 -6.75 -44.83 -5.62
C ALA A 72 -7.42 -46.22 -5.78
N ASN A 73 -6.68 -47.22 -6.26
CA ASN A 73 -7.18 -48.60 -6.40
C ASN A 73 -7.55 -49.25 -5.05
N ARG A 74 -6.96 -48.77 -3.94
CA ARG A 74 -7.31 -49.25 -2.59
C ARG A 74 -8.67 -48.73 -2.12
N ILE A 75 -9.07 -47.53 -2.53
CA ILE A 75 -10.28 -46.84 -2.05
C ILE A 75 -11.45 -46.85 -3.03
N PHE A 76 -11.18 -46.97 -4.33
CA PHE A 76 -12.19 -46.96 -5.38
C PHE A 76 -12.38 -48.34 -6.01
N VAL A 77 -13.63 -48.70 -6.29
CA VAL A 77 -14.02 -49.96 -6.96
C VAL A 77 -14.95 -49.68 -8.14
N GLY A 78 -14.92 -50.53 -9.16
CA GLY A 78 -15.86 -50.46 -10.30
C GLY A 78 -15.44 -49.55 -11.46
N GLY A 79 -14.14 -49.32 -11.67
CA GLY A 79 -13.60 -48.59 -12.82
C GLY A 79 -12.09 -48.34 -12.67
N SER A 80 -11.44 -47.80 -13.72
CA SER A 80 -10.04 -47.35 -13.64
C SER A 80 -9.98 -45.92 -13.12
N PRO A 81 -9.47 -45.67 -11.89
CA PRO A 81 -9.41 -44.32 -11.32
C PRO A 81 -8.59 -43.35 -12.17
N LEU A 82 -7.53 -43.84 -12.80
CA LEU A 82 -6.53 -43.05 -13.52
C LEU A 82 -7.10 -42.28 -14.71
N ALA A 83 -8.24 -42.72 -15.27
CA ALA A 83 -8.92 -42.02 -16.36
C ALA A 83 -9.38 -40.59 -15.99
N TYR A 84 -9.49 -40.28 -14.69
CA TYR A 84 -9.95 -38.99 -14.19
C TYR A 84 -8.83 -38.07 -13.68
N ILE A 85 -7.55 -38.43 -13.84
CA ILE A 85 -6.44 -37.54 -13.50
C ILE A 85 -6.39 -36.36 -14.50
N GLU A 86 -6.62 -35.15 -13.99
CA GLU A 86 -6.34 -33.92 -14.75
C GLU A 86 -4.84 -33.64 -14.68
N ARG A 87 -4.11 -33.90 -15.78
CA ARG A 87 -2.75 -33.38 -15.93
C ARG A 87 -2.82 -31.87 -16.10
N PRO A 88 -1.94 -31.08 -15.45
CA PRO A 88 -1.95 -29.64 -15.60
C PRO A 88 -1.82 -29.28 -17.08
N LYS A 89 -2.73 -28.45 -17.58
CA LYS A 89 -2.63 -27.88 -18.93
C LYS A 89 -1.36 -27.04 -18.97
N VAL A 90 -0.29 -27.58 -19.55
CA VAL A 90 0.95 -26.83 -19.78
C VAL A 90 0.59 -25.70 -20.74
N ASP A 91 0.64 -24.48 -20.24
CA ASP A 91 0.44 -23.28 -21.03
C ASP A 91 1.43 -23.33 -22.21
N PRO A 92 0.99 -23.20 -23.47
CA PRO A 92 1.86 -23.41 -24.62
C PRO A 92 3.10 -22.49 -24.62
N ARG A 93 3.09 -21.41 -23.86
CA ARG A 93 4.24 -20.49 -23.71
C ARG A 93 5.42 -21.11 -22.96
N ASN A 94 5.19 -22.14 -22.15
CA ASN A 94 6.23 -22.87 -21.42
C ASN A 94 6.74 -24.11 -22.19
N LEU A 95 6.27 -24.32 -23.44
CA LEU A 95 6.53 -25.55 -24.21
C LEU A 95 8.00 -25.82 -24.53
N ARG A 96 8.87 -24.80 -24.57
CA ARG A 96 10.26 -25.01 -25.04
C ARG A 96 11.07 -25.97 -24.16
N SER A 97 10.73 -26.11 -22.88
CA SER A 97 11.31 -27.15 -22.01
C SER A 97 10.42 -28.38 -21.86
N ALA A 98 9.11 -28.23 -22.06
CA ALA A 98 8.15 -29.30 -21.85
C ALA A 98 8.10 -30.34 -23.01
N GLU A 99 8.52 -29.99 -24.23
CA GLU A 99 8.57 -30.95 -25.35
C GLU A 99 9.64 -32.04 -25.12
N GLU A 100 10.82 -31.68 -24.60
CA GLU A 100 11.85 -32.65 -24.23
C GLU A 100 11.41 -33.54 -23.06
N GLN A 101 10.67 -32.98 -22.10
CA GLN A 101 10.09 -33.74 -20.98
C GLN A 101 8.98 -34.69 -21.45
N ARG A 102 8.09 -34.24 -22.35
CA ARG A 102 7.02 -35.07 -22.94
C ARG A 102 7.57 -36.21 -23.80
N ALA A 103 8.66 -35.99 -24.54
CA ALA A 103 9.30 -37.04 -25.32
C ALA A 103 9.91 -38.16 -24.45
N ARG A 104 10.36 -37.83 -23.23
CA ARG A 104 10.82 -38.83 -22.25
C ARG A 104 9.66 -39.55 -21.55
N GLU A 105 8.58 -38.85 -21.25
CA GLU A 105 7.39 -39.45 -20.62
C GLU A 105 6.59 -40.35 -21.59
N ALA A 106 6.56 -40.03 -22.89
CA ALA A 106 5.90 -40.87 -23.90
C ALA A 106 6.57 -42.24 -24.10
N LYS A 107 7.86 -42.41 -23.74
CA LYS A 107 8.56 -43.70 -23.81
C LYS A 107 8.28 -44.64 -22.62
N LEU A 108 7.60 -44.17 -21.57
CA LEU A 108 7.33 -44.95 -20.35
C LEU A 108 5.84 -45.34 -20.19
N GLY A 109 5.00 -45.05 -21.18
CA GLY A 109 3.53 -45.13 -21.10
C GLY A 109 2.86 -46.43 -21.56
N THR A 110 3.57 -47.55 -21.72
CA THR A 110 2.97 -48.84 -22.13
C THR A 110 3.50 -49.98 -21.27
N VAL A 111 3.04 -50.07 -20.02
CA VAL A 111 3.12 -51.33 -19.25
C VAL A 111 1.73 -51.63 -18.73
N THR A 112 0.92 -52.20 -19.61
CA THR A 112 -0.25 -53.01 -19.26
C THR A 112 0.25 -54.22 -18.48
N PHE A 113 0.12 -54.21 -17.15
CA PHE A 113 0.11 -55.45 -16.37
C PHE A 113 -1.26 -56.12 -16.60
N VAL A 114 -1.35 -56.83 -17.71
CA VAL A 114 -2.32 -57.91 -17.91
C VAL A 114 -1.76 -59.11 -17.16
N GLU A 115 -2.44 -59.44 -16.07
CA GLU A 115 -2.83 -60.80 -15.70
C GLU A 115 -2.12 -61.92 -16.47
N SER A 116 -0.98 -62.36 -15.94
CA SER A 116 -0.51 -63.73 -16.17
C SER A 116 -1.44 -64.66 -15.40
N SER A 117 -2.42 -65.22 -16.10
CA SER A 117 -3.19 -66.39 -15.70
C SER A 117 -2.24 -67.52 -15.32
N GLY A 118 -2.08 -67.77 -14.02
CA GLY A 118 -1.33 -68.90 -13.48
C GLY A 118 -1.97 -69.27 -12.16
N GLY A 119 -2.69 -70.40 -12.15
CA GLY A 119 -3.47 -70.88 -11.01
C GLY A 119 -2.63 -71.04 -9.74
N GLY A 120 -3.18 -70.61 -8.61
CA GLY A 120 -2.54 -70.80 -7.32
C GLY A 120 -3.17 -69.99 -6.19
N GLY A 121 -4.15 -70.57 -5.51
CA GLY A 121 -4.37 -70.31 -4.08
C GLY A 121 -5.21 -69.09 -3.70
N PHE A 122 -6.53 -69.29 -3.63
CA PHE A 122 -7.54 -68.48 -2.94
C PHE A 122 -7.21 -68.11 -1.47
N PHE A 123 -6.15 -68.66 -0.88
CA PHE A 123 -5.74 -68.47 0.52
C PHE A 123 -4.67 -67.38 0.78
N SER A 124 -4.06 -66.76 -0.25
CA SER A 124 -2.99 -65.76 -0.02
C SER A 124 -3.48 -64.39 0.44
N GLY A 125 -4.79 -64.12 0.39
CA GLY A 125 -5.37 -62.83 0.79
C GLY A 125 -5.53 -62.63 2.30
N LEU A 126 -5.42 -63.71 3.08
CA LEU A 126 -5.66 -63.70 4.53
C LEU A 126 -4.37 -63.62 5.36
N THR A 127 -3.22 -63.96 4.76
CA THR A 127 -1.91 -63.97 5.44
C THR A 127 -1.18 -62.62 5.43
N ALA A 128 -1.57 -61.65 4.60
CA ALA A 128 -1.04 -60.27 4.69
C ALA A 128 -1.71 -59.43 5.80
N ALA A 129 -2.77 -59.97 6.44
CA ALA A 129 -3.50 -59.33 7.52
C ALA A 129 -2.92 -59.66 8.93
N LEU A 130 -1.87 -60.47 9.01
CA LEU A 130 -1.30 -60.95 10.27
C LEU A 130 0.23 -60.79 10.26
N GLY A 131 0.74 -59.75 10.94
CA GLY A 131 2.14 -59.74 11.40
C GLY A 131 3.21 -59.15 10.47
N GLY A 132 3.06 -57.88 10.08
CA GLY A 132 4.17 -57.09 9.52
C GLY A 132 4.07 -55.63 9.99
N ALA A 133 5.16 -55.07 10.50
CA ALA A 133 5.26 -53.73 11.10
C ALA A 133 4.98 -52.54 10.14
N GLY A 134 4.33 -52.79 9.00
CA GLY A 134 3.89 -51.80 8.01
C GLY A 134 2.46 -52.01 7.50
N ALA A 135 1.65 -52.83 8.17
CA ALA A 135 0.25 -53.06 7.79
C ALA A 135 -0.58 -51.78 7.90
N VAL A 136 -1.14 -51.32 6.76
CA VAL A 136 -2.08 -50.20 6.66
C VAL A 136 -3.25 -50.47 7.62
N ARG A 137 -3.43 -49.60 8.62
CA ARG A 137 -4.49 -49.74 9.62
C ARG A 137 -5.80 -49.29 8.97
N ILE A 138 -6.61 -50.25 8.51
CA ILE A 138 -7.94 -49.94 7.98
C ILE A 138 -8.82 -49.45 9.14
N PRO A 139 -9.30 -48.18 9.13
CA PRO A 139 -10.18 -47.68 10.18
C PRO A 139 -11.52 -48.42 10.18
N SER A 140 -12.13 -48.58 11.34
CA SER A 140 -13.49 -49.11 11.46
C SER A 140 -14.46 -48.22 10.66
N GLY A 141 -15.26 -48.84 9.78
CA GLY A 141 -16.22 -48.12 8.92
C GLY A 141 -15.73 -47.78 7.50
N PHE A 142 -14.52 -48.19 7.10
CA PHE A 142 -14.08 -48.06 5.72
C PHE A 142 -15.00 -48.87 4.77
N ARG A 143 -15.57 -48.18 3.78
CA ARG A 143 -16.27 -48.80 2.64
C ARG A 143 -15.64 -48.26 1.35
N PRO A 144 -15.27 -49.14 0.40
CA PRO A 144 -14.75 -48.68 -0.87
C PRO A 144 -15.82 -47.88 -1.63
N ILE A 145 -15.39 -46.82 -2.31
CA ILE A 145 -16.27 -45.91 -3.05
C ILE A 145 -16.46 -46.46 -4.46
N ASN A 146 -17.71 -46.65 -4.89
CA ASN A 146 -18.00 -47.09 -6.25
C ASN A 146 -17.86 -45.90 -7.23
N VAL A 147 -16.98 -46.03 -8.23
CA VAL A 147 -16.67 -44.98 -9.22
C VAL A 147 -17.93 -44.52 -9.96
N ALA A 148 -18.82 -45.44 -10.34
CA ALA A 148 -20.05 -45.12 -11.07
C ALA A 148 -21.02 -44.25 -10.25
N ARG A 149 -21.09 -44.48 -8.93
CA ARG A 149 -21.96 -43.69 -8.03
C ARG A 149 -21.35 -42.35 -7.63
N TYR A 150 -20.03 -42.24 -7.59
CA TYR A 150 -19.34 -41.03 -7.15
C TYR A 150 -19.39 -39.89 -8.18
N GLY A 151 -19.41 -40.26 -9.46
CA GLY A 151 -19.49 -39.33 -10.59
C GLY A 151 -18.13 -38.72 -10.99
N PRO A 152 -17.99 -38.28 -12.25
CA PRO A 152 -16.70 -37.89 -12.83
C PRO A 152 -16.07 -36.67 -12.14
N ARG A 153 -16.86 -35.64 -11.80
CA ARG A 153 -16.37 -34.41 -11.17
C ARG A 153 -15.82 -34.64 -9.76
N ASN A 154 -16.46 -35.51 -8.98
CA ASN A 154 -15.97 -35.82 -7.64
C ASN A 154 -14.73 -36.70 -7.72
N MET A 155 -14.71 -37.65 -8.66
CA MET A 155 -13.54 -38.48 -8.92
C MET A 155 -12.31 -37.66 -9.29
N GLN A 156 -12.46 -36.68 -10.18
CA GLN A 156 -11.41 -35.71 -10.53
C GLN A 156 -10.90 -34.96 -9.30
N LYS A 157 -11.79 -34.50 -8.40
CA LYS A 157 -11.39 -33.84 -7.16
C LYS A 157 -10.58 -34.76 -6.25
N SER A 158 -11.01 -36.01 -6.04
CA SER A 158 -10.29 -36.95 -5.17
C SER A 158 -8.88 -37.27 -5.69
N LEU A 159 -8.73 -37.46 -7.00
CA LEU A 159 -7.41 -37.71 -7.61
C LEU A 159 -6.53 -36.47 -7.59
N ARG A 160 -7.11 -35.30 -7.84
CA ARG A 160 -6.43 -34.02 -7.67
C ARG A 160 -5.95 -33.86 -6.23
N ASP A 161 -6.77 -34.16 -5.23
CA ASP A 161 -6.41 -34.01 -3.83
C ASP A 161 -5.30 -34.98 -3.42
N MET A 162 -5.33 -36.24 -3.89
CA MET A 162 -4.20 -37.18 -3.74
C MET A 162 -2.90 -36.63 -4.36
N SER A 163 -2.97 -36.07 -5.57
CA SER A 163 -1.80 -35.44 -6.20
C SER A 163 -1.31 -34.22 -5.41
N TRP A 164 -2.21 -33.44 -4.82
CA TRP A 164 -1.87 -32.27 -4.00
C TRP A 164 -1.20 -32.65 -2.70
N PHE A 165 -1.68 -33.69 -2.01
CA PHE A 165 -1.02 -34.20 -0.81
C PHE A 165 0.42 -34.61 -1.12
N LEU A 166 0.64 -35.36 -2.20
CA LEU A 166 1.99 -35.77 -2.61
C LEU A 166 2.87 -34.57 -2.93
N ARG A 167 2.34 -33.59 -3.68
CA ARG A 167 3.05 -32.36 -4.03
C ARG A 167 3.44 -31.55 -2.80
N TYR A 168 2.53 -31.34 -1.86
CA TYR A 168 2.84 -30.61 -0.63
C TYR A 168 3.82 -31.34 0.27
N ILE A 169 3.83 -32.68 0.27
CA ILE A 169 4.87 -33.46 0.94
C ILE A 169 6.23 -33.19 0.30
N THR A 170 6.35 -33.23 -1.03
CA THR A 170 7.62 -32.91 -1.70
C THR A 170 8.09 -31.49 -1.38
N TYR A 171 7.16 -30.52 -1.33
CA TYR A 171 7.49 -29.14 -0.95
C TYR A 171 7.92 -29.02 0.51
N ALA A 172 7.26 -29.73 1.43
CA ALA A 172 7.62 -29.74 2.85
C ALA A 172 9.02 -30.32 3.08
N ILE A 173 9.35 -31.42 2.40
CA ILE A 173 10.67 -32.07 2.46
C ILE A 173 11.76 -31.11 1.99
N VAL A 174 11.53 -30.42 0.86
CA VAL A 174 12.47 -29.46 0.29
C VAL A 174 12.59 -28.21 1.16
N ALA A 175 11.50 -27.66 1.68
CA ALA A 175 11.48 -26.49 2.58
C ALA A 175 12.09 -26.77 3.97
N GLY A 176 12.05 -28.04 4.36
CA GLY A 176 12.52 -28.59 5.62
C GLY A 176 11.70 -28.33 6.86
N ASP A 177 10.53 -27.72 6.70
CA ASP A 177 9.55 -27.49 7.75
C ASP A 177 8.19 -28.05 7.30
N PRO A 178 7.50 -28.86 8.13
CA PRO A 178 6.16 -29.37 7.81
C PRO A 178 5.06 -28.30 7.88
N ASN A 179 5.35 -27.02 8.15
CA ASN A 179 4.35 -25.97 8.28
C ASN A 179 3.38 -25.87 7.09
N ILE A 180 3.84 -26.12 5.86
CA ILE A 180 2.97 -26.15 4.67
C ILE A 180 1.88 -27.23 4.78
N LEU A 181 2.18 -28.37 5.40
CA LEU A 181 1.22 -29.44 5.66
C LEU A 181 0.27 -29.03 6.78
N VAL A 182 0.81 -28.53 7.89
CA VAL A 182 0.03 -28.12 9.07
C VAL A 182 -1.02 -27.08 8.70
N VAL A 183 -0.64 -26.02 7.96
CA VAL A 183 -1.54 -24.91 7.63
C VAL A 183 -2.67 -25.33 6.69
N ASN A 184 -2.37 -26.18 5.70
CA ASN A 184 -3.31 -26.50 4.62
C ASN A 184 -4.17 -27.74 4.89
N VAL A 185 -3.69 -28.66 5.74
CA VAL A 185 -4.37 -29.93 6.03
C VAL A 185 -5.24 -29.80 7.28
N ARG A 186 -4.85 -28.96 8.24
CA ARG A 186 -5.62 -28.78 9.47
C ARG A 186 -7.02 -28.22 9.19
N GLY A 187 -8.04 -28.92 9.67
CA GLY A 187 -9.45 -28.57 9.44
C GLY A 187 -10.01 -28.97 8.07
N LEU A 188 -9.18 -29.57 7.20
CA LEU A 188 -9.63 -30.07 5.89
C LEU A 188 -10.59 -31.27 6.05
N ARG A 189 -10.45 -32.04 7.13
CA ARG A 189 -11.29 -33.21 7.43
C ARG A 189 -12.79 -32.89 7.39
N GLU A 190 -13.21 -31.87 8.12
CA GLU A 190 -14.62 -31.47 8.23
C GLU A 190 -15.16 -30.86 6.92
N ILE A 191 -14.27 -30.29 6.10
CA ILE A 191 -14.61 -29.79 4.75
C ILE A 191 -14.83 -30.96 3.79
N ILE A 192 -13.93 -31.96 3.81
CA ILE A 192 -14.00 -33.15 2.95
C ILE A 192 -15.14 -34.08 3.36
N GLU A 193 -15.45 -34.20 4.64
CA GLU A 193 -16.52 -35.07 5.17
C GLU A 193 -17.89 -34.77 4.56
N LYS A 194 -18.13 -33.53 4.10
CA LYS A 194 -19.35 -33.14 3.38
C LYS A 194 -19.49 -33.81 2.00
N ALA A 195 -18.40 -34.28 1.40
CA ALA A 195 -18.36 -34.79 0.03
C ALA A 195 -17.72 -36.19 -0.11
N CYS A 196 -16.92 -36.63 0.84
CA CYS A 196 -16.20 -37.90 0.81
C CYS A 196 -16.10 -38.50 2.22
N SER A 197 -15.93 -39.82 2.31
CA SER A 197 -15.77 -40.50 3.60
C SER A 197 -14.36 -40.29 4.18
N THR A 198 -14.29 -39.74 5.40
CA THR A 198 -13.03 -39.53 6.13
C THR A 198 -12.15 -40.79 6.24
N PRO A 199 -12.71 -41.99 6.54
CA PRO A 199 -11.92 -43.22 6.56
C PRO A 199 -11.25 -43.57 5.23
N ALA A 200 -11.89 -43.26 4.08
CA ALA A 200 -11.29 -43.53 2.77
C ALA A 200 -10.06 -42.64 2.54
N THR A 201 -10.14 -41.36 2.90
CA THR A 201 -8.99 -40.45 2.81
C THR A 201 -7.83 -40.93 3.68
N LEU A 202 -8.09 -41.40 4.91
CA LEU A 202 -7.05 -41.93 5.80
C LEU A 202 -6.37 -43.17 5.22
N VAL A 203 -7.14 -44.13 4.68
CA VAL A 203 -6.59 -45.33 4.04
C VAL A 203 -5.74 -44.95 2.83
N ALA A 204 -6.20 -44.00 2.00
CA ALA A 204 -5.43 -43.52 0.86
C ALA A 204 -4.09 -42.90 1.29
N LEU A 205 -4.10 -42.03 2.31
CA LEU A 205 -2.88 -41.40 2.83
C LEU A 205 -1.89 -42.41 3.44
N GLN A 206 -2.39 -43.41 4.16
CA GLN A 206 -1.55 -44.48 4.72
C GLN A 206 -0.94 -45.37 3.63
N ASP A 207 -1.68 -45.66 2.55
CA ASP A 207 -1.14 -46.42 1.42
C ASP A 207 -0.13 -45.60 0.60
N MET A 208 -0.38 -44.29 0.42
CA MET A 208 0.59 -43.36 -0.17
C MET A 208 1.88 -43.30 0.65
N ARG A 209 1.78 -43.28 1.99
CA ARG A 209 2.94 -43.34 2.91
C ARG A 209 3.72 -44.64 2.71
N ALA A 210 3.04 -45.79 2.75
CA ALA A 210 3.68 -47.10 2.61
C ALA A 210 4.36 -47.27 1.24
N THR A 211 3.70 -46.82 0.18
CA THR A 211 4.22 -46.88 -1.20
C THR A 211 5.42 -45.94 -1.38
N SER A 212 5.32 -44.70 -0.90
CA SER A 212 6.42 -43.72 -0.97
C SER A 212 7.64 -44.19 -0.18
N ALA A 213 7.45 -44.71 1.03
CA ALA A 213 8.53 -45.29 1.84
C ALA A 213 9.15 -46.55 1.20
N GLY A 214 8.39 -47.28 0.37
CA GLY A 214 8.84 -48.46 -0.35
C GLY A 214 9.93 -48.17 -1.40
N TYR A 215 10.01 -46.94 -1.92
CA TYR A 215 11.05 -46.55 -2.87
C TYR A 215 12.43 -46.30 -2.23
N PHE A 216 12.48 -46.11 -0.91
CA PHE A 216 13.71 -45.75 -0.18
C PHE A 216 14.24 -46.91 0.68
N ARG A 217 14.04 -48.17 0.28
CA ARG A 217 14.51 -49.35 1.04
C ARG A 217 16.03 -49.37 1.26
N ASN A 218 16.78 -48.75 0.35
CA ASN A 218 18.25 -48.70 0.39
C ASN A 218 18.80 -47.51 1.21
N ASP A 219 17.96 -46.53 1.56
CA ASP A 219 18.37 -45.34 2.33
C ASP A 219 17.43 -45.18 3.54
N PRO A 220 17.81 -45.71 4.72
CA PRO A 220 16.94 -45.72 5.89
C PRO A 220 16.64 -44.30 6.41
N GLU A 221 17.58 -43.37 6.27
CA GLU A 221 17.38 -41.98 6.67
C GLU A 221 16.37 -41.27 5.74
N ALA A 222 16.47 -41.47 4.42
CA ALA A 222 15.48 -40.93 3.48
C ALA A 222 14.10 -41.54 3.73
N GLN A 223 14.05 -42.84 3.99
CA GLN A 223 12.80 -43.53 4.31
C GLN A 223 12.17 -42.97 5.59
N GLN A 224 12.96 -42.74 6.64
CA GLN A 224 12.47 -42.18 7.89
C GLN A 224 11.97 -40.75 7.70
N LEU A 225 12.73 -39.90 7.00
CA LEU A 225 12.32 -38.53 6.69
C LEU A 225 10.97 -38.52 5.98
N VAL A 226 10.79 -39.33 4.93
CA VAL A 226 9.50 -39.42 4.22
C VAL A 226 8.38 -39.86 5.16
N LYS A 227 8.60 -40.90 5.98
CA LYS A 227 7.60 -41.36 6.97
C LYS A 227 7.20 -40.24 7.93
N ASP A 228 8.16 -39.48 8.45
CA ASP A 228 7.89 -38.40 9.41
C ASP A 228 6.98 -37.31 8.81
N TYR A 229 7.22 -36.88 7.56
CA TYR A 229 6.34 -35.89 6.90
C TYR A 229 4.94 -36.44 6.62
N PHE A 230 4.82 -37.72 6.22
CA PHE A 230 3.51 -38.37 6.06
C PHE A 230 2.78 -38.52 7.40
N ASP A 231 3.51 -38.82 8.48
CA ASP A 231 2.92 -38.96 9.82
C ASP A 231 2.41 -37.62 10.33
N VAL A 232 3.12 -36.51 10.08
CA VAL A 232 2.58 -35.17 10.35
C VAL A 232 1.32 -34.91 9.53
N LEU A 233 1.33 -35.22 8.23
CA LEU A 233 0.15 -35.01 7.38
C LEU A 233 -1.08 -35.77 7.90
N ILE A 234 -0.93 -37.05 8.22
CA ILE A 234 -2.02 -37.89 8.73
C ILE A 234 -2.51 -37.36 10.08
N ARG A 235 -1.59 -37.04 11.00
CA ARG A 235 -1.93 -36.50 12.33
C ARG A 235 -2.69 -35.18 12.23
N GLU A 236 -2.27 -34.26 11.37
CA GLU A 236 -2.97 -32.97 11.18
C GLU A 236 -4.31 -33.12 10.46
N PHE A 237 -4.48 -34.14 9.61
CA PHE A 237 -5.76 -34.45 8.98
C PHE A 237 -6.75 -35.06 9.97
N GLU A 238 -6.30 -35.95 10.85
CA GLU A 238 -7.17 -36.56 11.87
C GLU A 238 -7.64 -35.55 12.92
N ALA A 239 -6.84 -34.52 13.17
CA ALA A 239 -7.09 -33.55 14.20
C ALA A 239 -8.26 -32.60 13.88
N PRO A 240 -9.03 -32.14 14.89
CA PRO A 240 -10.20 -31.29 14.68
C PRO A 240 -9.82 -29.90 14.14
N THR A 241 -10.78 -29.25 13.48
CA THR A 241 -10.63 -27.86 13.04
C THR A 241 -10.36 -26.96 14.24
N PRO A 242 -9.29 -26.15 14.23
CA PRO A 242 -8.99 -25.25 15.32
C PRO A 242 -10.08 -24.17 15.44
N SER A 243 -10.34 -23.73 16.67
CA SER A 243 -11.27 -22.62 16.91
C SER A 243 -10.80 -21.33 16.23
N LEU A 244 -11.75 -20.48 15.87
CA LEU A 244 -11.44 -19.16 15.32
C LEU A 244 -10.85 -18.27 16.41
N LYS A 245 -9.78 -17.54 16.09
CA LYS A 245 -9.23 -16.52 16.97
C LYS A 245 -10.14 -15.29 16.92
N GLN A 246 -11.00 -15.16 17.92
CA GLN A 246 -11.90 -14.02 18.06
C GLN A 246 -11.15 -12.80 18.61
N ARG A 247 -11.48 -11.63 18.08
CA ARG A 247 -11.02 -10.32 18.52
C ARG A 247 -12.24 -9.55 19.01
N GLN A 248 -12.56 -9.70 20.28
CA GLN A 248 -13.62 -8.95 20.94
C GLN A 248 -13.14 -7.54 21.30
N ARG A 249 -14.06 -6.58 21.35
CA ARG A 249 -13.78 -5.18 21.66
C ARG A 249 -14.62 -4.73 22.84
N PHE A 250 -14.08 -3.78 23.60
CA PHE A 250 -14.75 -3.23 24.79
C PHE A 250 -15.64 -2.05 24.47
N ALA A 251 -15.32 -1.31 23.42
CA ALA A 251 -15.99 -0.08 23.06
C ALA A 251 -16.88 -0.29 21.83
N GLU A 252 -18.07 0.31 21.85
CA GLU A 252 -19.10 0.13 20.82
C GLU A 252 -18.69 0.66 19.45
N ASP A 253 -17.78 1.64 19.39
CA ASP A 253 -17.24 2.23 18.17
C ASP A 253 -16.20 1.33 17.45
N GLN A 254 -15.78 0.25 18.11
CA GLN A 254 -14.81 -0.70 17.59
C GLN A 254 -15.49 -2.00 17.14
N GLN A 255 -15.23 -2.41 15.90
CA GLN A 255 -15.76 -3.67 15.39
C GLN A 255 -14.99 -4.88 15.94
N GLY A 256 -15.74 -5.92 16.31
CA GLY A 256 -15.20 -7.25 16.58
C GLY A 256 -14.87 -7.98 15.28
N LEU A 257 -13.79 -8.77 15.29
CA LEU A 257 -13.31 -9.51 14.11
C LEU A 257 -12.92 -10.95 14.49
N ALA A 258 -12.77 -11.83 13.49
CA ALA A 258 -12.29 -13.19 13.71
C ALA A 258 -11.25 -13.58 12.65
N LEU A 259 -10.27 -14.41 13.05
CA LEU A 259 -9.22 -14.92 12.19
C LEU A 259 -9.19 -16.46 12.27
N PRO A 260 -9.20 -17.20 11.15
CA PRO A 260 -8.91 -18.62 11.17
C PRO A 260 -7.53 -18.89 11.76
N GLN A 261 -7.45 -19.78 12.74
CA GLN A 261 -6.18 -20.07 13.42
C GLN A 261 -5.12 -20.62 12.46
N SER A 262 -5.51 -21.33 11.40
CA SER A 262 -4.59 -21.77 10.34
C SER A 262 -3.85 -20.60 9.69
N TYR A 263 -4.52 -19.47 9.46
CA TYR A 263 -3.91 -18.26 8.93
C TYR A 263 -2.90 -17.65 9.92
N ALA A 264 -3.21 -17.68 11.22
CA ALA A 264 -2.29 -17.20 12.26
C ALA A 264 -1.05 -18.11 12.41
N ASN A 265 -1.21 -19.43 12.25
CA ASN A 265 -0.12 -20.38 12.32
C ASN A 265 0.83 -20.27 11.10
N ALA A 266 0.28 -19.91 9.93
CA ALA A 266 1.06 -19.63 8.72
C ALA A 266 1.91 -18.37 8.85
N ALA A 267 1.48 -17.43 9.69
CA ALA A 267 2.14 -16.16 9.89
C ALA A 267 3.57 -16.33 10.41
N GLU A 268 4.34 -15.26 10.26
CA GLU A 268 5.67 -15.15 10.83
C GLU A 268 5.63 -15.32 12.35
N ARG A 269 6.45 -16.24 12.90
CA ARG A 269 6.60 -16.39 14.35
C ARG A 269 7.32 -15.15 14.87
N ARG A 270 6.62 -14.32 15.62
CA ARG A 270 7.19 -13.18 16.34
C ARG A 270 7.33 -13.56 17.81
N PRO A 271 8.55 -13.54 18.38
CA PRO A 271 8.75 -13.87 19.78
C PRO A 271 8.09 -12.80 20.65
N LYS A 272 7.45 -13.26 21.72
CA LYS A 272 6.89 -12.40 22.76
C LYS A 272 7.85 -12.43 23.94
N PHE A 273 8.43 -11.29 24.26
CA PHE A 273 9.37 -11.18 25.36
C PHE A 273 8.62 -10.98 26.66
N VAL A 274 8.91 -11.82 27.64
CA VAL A 274 8.31 -11.77 28.98
C VAL A 274 9.43 -11.52 29.97
N ILE A 275 9.22 -10.63 30.93
CA ILE A 275 10.19 -10.37 32.00
C ILE A 275 9.64 -10.96 33.29
N LYS A 276 10.30 -12.02 33.78
CA LYS A 276 10.07 -12.60 35.10
C LYS A 276 11.33 -12.49 35.94
N SER A 277 11.16 -12.41 37.25
CA SER A 277 12.27 -12.35 38.21
C SER A 277 13.17 -13.59 38.15
N THR A 278 12.64 -14.75 37.76
CA THR A 278 13.34 -16.04 37.68
C THR A 278 14.21 -16.23 36.43
N LEU A 279 14.08 -15.35 35.42
CA LEU A 279 14.81 -15.51 34.16
C LEU A 279 16.31 -15.22 34.32
N SER A 280 17.11 -15.79 33.41
CA SER A 280 18.54 -15.52 33.33
C SER A 280 18.82 -14.04 33.03
N THR A 281 20.00 -13.56 33.39
CA THR A 281 20.42 -12.18 33.09
C THR A 281 20.44 -11.90 31.58
N VAL A 282 20.74 -12.92 30.76
CA VAL A 282 20.74 -12.84 29.30
C VAL A 282 19.33 -12.60 28.76
N GLU A 283 18.37 -13.45 29.16
CA GLU A 283 16.96 -13.32 28.72
C GLU A 283 16.36 -11.99 29.18
N LYS A 284 16.66 -11.56 30.41
CA LYS A 284 16.24 -10.24 30.93
C LYS A 284 16.79 -9.10 30.06
N ASN A 285 18.07 -9.17 29.67
CA ASN A 285 18.67 -8.16 28.80
C ASN A 285 18.05 -8.15 27.40
N GLU A 286 17.73 -9.31 26.83
CA GLU A 286 17.06 -9.42 25.53
C GLU A 286 15.65 -8.84 25.56
N ALA A 287 14.88 -9.13 26.62
CA ALA A 287 13.56 -8.56 26.82
C ALA A 287 13.58 -7.04 27.01
N ILE A 288 14.57 -6.51 27.73
CA ILE A 288 14.78 -5.05 27.88
C ILE A 288 15.12 -4.42 26.53
N LYS A 289 16.00 -5.03 25.73
CA LYS A 289 16.30 -4.57 24.37
C LYS A 289 15.05 -4.61 23.48
N ALA A 290 14.21 -5.63 23.61
CA ALA A 290 12.92 -5.69 22.90
C ALA A 290 12.00 -4.52 23.31
N ALA A 291 11.93 -4.18 24.60
CA ALA A 291 11.15 -3.04 25.08
C ALA A 291 11.65 -1.71 24.50
N TYR A 292 12.97 -1.51 24.39
CA TYR A 292 13.53 -0.32 23.74
C TYR A 292 13.16 -0.24 22.26
N ARG A 293 13.25 -1.35 21.53
CA ARG A 293 12.89 -1.40 20.10
C ARG A 293 11.42 -1.13 19.86
N GLN A 294 10.55 -1.58 20.75
CA GLN A 294 9.12 -1.31 20.69
C GLN A 294 8.81 0.18 20.97
N VAL A 295 9.33 0.73 22.07
CA VAL A 295 9.00 2.09 22.56
C VAL A 295 9.70 3.19 21.76
N PHE A 296 10.97 2.98 21.37
CA PHE A 296 11.79 3.97 20.68
C PHE A 296 11.99 3.68 19.19
N GLU A 297 11.36 2.63 18.66
CA GLU A 297 11.49 2.16 17.27
C GLU A 297 12.87 1.58 16.92
N ARG A 298 13.81 1.59 17.86
CA ARG A 298 15.20 1.18 17.70
C ARG A 298 15.82 0.86 19.05
N ASP A 299 16.92 0.12 19.04
CA ASP A 299 17.74 -0.07 20.23
C ASP A 299 18.57 1.20 20.53
N ILE A 300 18.21 1.89 21.61
CA ILE A 300 18.87 3.13 22.06
C ILE A 300 20.24 2.87 22.69
N THR A 301 20.47 1.65 23.20
CA THR A 301 21.72 1.30 23.90
C THR A 301 22.86 1.10 22.93
N ARG A 302 22.60 0.44 21.80
CA ARG A 302 23.59 0.12 20.76
C ARG A 302 24.02 1.34 19.95
N ALA A 303 23.08 2.23 19.61
CA ALA A 303 23.36 3.32 18.68
C ALA A 303 24.02 4.54 19.33
N TYR A 304 23.61 4.88 20.56
CA TYR A 304 24.00 6.14 21.21
C TYR A 304 24.44 5.96 22.67
N SER A 305 24.58 4.72 23.15
CA SER A 305 24.93 4.42 24.54
C SER A 305 24.01 5.11 25.57
N GLN A 306 22.77 5.40 25.18
CA GLN A 306 21.80 6.06 26.05
C GLN A 306 21.26 5.04 27.05
N LYS A 307 21.32 5.38 28.34
CA LYS A 307 20.71 4.62 29.42
C LYS A 307 19.59 5.43 30.05
N VAL A 308 18.43 4.81 30.25
CA VAL A 308 17.31 5.43 30.95
C VAL A 308 17.43 5.08 32.44
N SER A 309 18.23 5.88 33.15
CA SER A 309 18.44 5.84 34.61
C SER A 309 18.51 4.44 35.23
N ASP A 310 17.85 4.22 36.37
CA ASP A 310 17.88 2.99 37.17
C ASP A 310 16.76 2.00 36.79
N LEU A 311 15.99 2.31 35.74
CA LEU A 311 14.79 1.54 35.39
C LEU A 311 15.12 0.08 35.04
N GLU A 312 16.24 -0.15 34.35
CA GLU A 312 16.69 -1.50 34.00
C GLU A 312 16.93 -2.36 35.23
N SER A 313 17.60 -1.80 36.25
CA SER A 313 17.90 -2.51 37.50
C SER A 313 16.61 -2.84 38.25
N LYS A 314 15.68 -1.89 38.35
CA LYS A 314 14.39 -2.09 39.02
C LYS A 314 13.56 -3.20 38.38
N VAL A 315 13.54 -3.26 37.04
CA VAL A 315 12.85 -4.34 36.30
C VAL A 315 13.53 -5.68 36.50
N LYS A 316 14.87 -5.72 36.42
CA LYS A 316 15.65 -6.96 36.60
C LYS A 316 15.45 -7.57 37.98
N ASN A 317 15.31 -6.72 39.00
CA ASN A 317 15.05 -7.09 40.39
C ASN A 317 13.58 -7.45 40.65
N GLY A 318 12.66 -7.11 39.73
CA GLY A 318 11.23 -7.30 39.94
C GLY A 318 10.58 -6.26 40.86
N GLU A 319 11.26 -5.15 41.15
CA GLU A 319 10.68 -4.02 41.91
C GLU A 319 9.56 -3.32 41.14
N ILE A 320 9.64 -3.35 39.81
CA ILE A 320 8.60 -2.85 38.91
C ILE A 320 8.26 -3.89 37.86
N SER A 321 6.96 -3.97 37.50
CA SER A 321 6.49 -4.84 36.43
C SER A 321 6.92 -4.32 35.05
N THR A 322 6.84 -5.17 34.02
CA THR A 322 7.09 -4.77 32.63
C THR A 322 6.12 -3.66 32.20
N LYS A 323 4.87 -3.72 32.63
CA LYS A 323 3.88 -2.65 32.43
C LYS A 323 4.38 -1.30 33.00
N GLU A 324 4.86 -1.29 34.24
CA GLU A 324 5.38 -0.09 34.89
C GLU A 324 6.68 0.40 34.25
N PHE A 325 7.53 -0.51 33.78
CA PHE A 325 8.71 -0.17 33.01
C PHE A 325 8.35 0.60 31.73
N ILE A 326 7.42 0.06 30.93
CA ILE A 326 6.95 0.69 29.69
C ILE A 326 6.32 2.06 29.99
N ARG A 327 5.52 2.18 31.05
CA ARG A 327 4.94 3.46 31.51
C ARG A 327 6.04 4.49 31.79
N ARG A 328 7.07 4.13 32.55
CA ARG A 328 8.18 5.04 32.90
C ARG A 328 9.06 5.39 31.70
N LEU A 329 9.29 4.46 30.78
CA LEU A 329 9.95 4.75 29.50
C LEU A 329 9.15 5.78 28.69
N GLY A 330 7.84 5.62 28.59
CA GLY A 330 6.95 6.56 27.90
C GLY A 330 6.92 7.96 28.51
N LYS A 331 7.06 8.05 29.84
CA LYS A 331 7.15 9.33 30.58
C LYS A 331 8.55 9.93 30.63
N SER A 332 9.56 9.24 30.08
CA SER A 332 10.94 9.71 30.14
C SER A 332 11.13 11.00 29.32
N PRO A 333 12.06 11.90 29.74
CA PRO A 333 12.42 13.07 28.95
C PRO A 333 12.91 12.70 27.54
N LEU A 334 13.57 11.55 27.41
CA LEU A 334 14.06 11.04 26.13
C LEU A 334 12.91 10.73 25.16
N TYR A 335 11.87 10.05 25.64
CA TYR A 335 10.69 9.77 24.82
C TYR A 335 10.00 11.07 24.37
N ARG A 336 9.83 12.01 25.31
CA ARG A 336 9.21 13.31 25.03
C ARG A 336 9.97 14.07 23.94
N GLN A 337 11.29 14.18 24.06
CA GLN A 337 12.13 14.86 23.06
C GLN A 337 12.02 14.25 21.66
N GLN A 338 11.87 12.93 21.58
CA GLN A 338 11.84 12.21 20.31
C GLN A 338 10.46 12.20 19.66
N PHE A 339 9.39 11.94 20.42
CA PHE A 339 8.06 11.62 19.89
C PHE A 339 6.94 12.60 20.29
N HIS A 340 7.21 13.54 21.19
CA HIS A 340 6.24 14.57 21.58
C HIS A 340 6.63 15.93 20.98
N ASP A 341 7.80 16.46 21.34
CA ASP A 341 8.13 17.88 21.09
C ASP A 341 8.29 18.23 19.60
N ARG A 342 8.49 17.23 18.74
CA ARG A 342 8.68 17.38 17.28
C ARG A 342 7.39 17.21 16.46
N PHE A 343 6.24 17.04 17.12
CA PHE A 343 5.00 16.62 16.49
C PHE A 343 3.79 17.39 17.03
N VAL A 344 2.72 17.45 16.24
CA VAL A 344 1.42 17.97 16.66
C VAL A 344 0.74 16.94 17.57
N ASN A 345 -0.04 17.38 18.56
CA ASN A 345 -0.81 16.50 19.47
C ASN A 345 -1.52 15.34 18.76
N SER A 346 -2.17 15.60 17.62
CA SER A 346 -2.82 14.56 16.80
C SER A 346 -1.85 13.46 16.36
N ARG A 347 -0.63 13.83 15.94
CA ARG A 347 0.40 12.87 15.52
C ARG A 347 1.05 12.16 16.71
N VAL A 348 1.18 12.84 17.86
CA VAL A 348 1.67 12.24 19.11
C VAL A 348 0.79 11.06 19.51
N ILE A 349 -0.54 11.20 19.42
CA ILE A 349 -1.48 10.13 19.74
C ILE A 349 -1.26 8.92 18.82
N GLU A 350 -1.18 9.14 17.50
CA GLU A 350 -0.96 8.05 16.53
C GLU A 350 0.34 7.26 16.81
N LEU A 351 1.42 7.96 17.17
CA LEU A 351 2.69 7.33 17.55
C LEU A 351 2.59 6.62 18.91
N ALA A 352 1.87 7.18 19.89
CA ALA A 352 1.65 6.54 21.17
C ALA A 352 0.88 5.22 21.02
N PHE A 353 -0.16 5.17 20.19
CA PHE A 353 -0.88 3.94 19.87
C PHE A 353 0.03 2.86 19.28
N ARG A 354 0.97 3.26 18.41
CA ARG A 354 2.00 2.36 17.88
C ARG A 354 2.89 1.80 18.99
N HIS A 355 3.42 2.65 19.86
CA HIS A 355 4.43 2.28 20.85
C HIS A 355 3.86 1.46 22.00
N PHE A 356 2.73 1.89 22.57
CA PHE A 356 2.17 1.28 23.79
C PHE A 356 1.14 0.18 23.50
N LEU A 357 0.41 0.29 22.39
CA LEU A 357 -0.61 -0.70 22.00
C LEU A 357 -0.21 -1.51 20.77
N GLY A 358 0.84 -1.17 20.03
CA GLY A 358 1.25 -1.96 18.87
C GLY A 358 0.22 -2.01 17.74
N ARG A 359 -0.71 -1.04 17.65
CA ARG A 359 -1.73 -0.95 16.57
C ARG A 359 -1.98 0.49 16.14
N GLY A 360 -2.71 0.66 15.04
CA GLY A 360 -3.27 1.96 14.67
C GLY A 360 -4.54 2.30 15.45
N ILE A 361 -4.94 3.57 15.39
CA ILE A 361 -6.23 4.02 15.92
C ILE A 361 -7.34 3.37 15.10
N SER A 362 -8.39 2.90 15.76
CA SER A 362 -9.46 2.17 15.11
C SER A 362 -10.53 3.10 14.55
N SER A 363 -11.06 4.02 15.36
CA SER A 363 -12.20 4.90 15.03
C SER A 363 -11.88 6.40 15.23
N ALA A 364 -12.78 7.27 14.76
CA ALA A 364 -12.67 8.71 15.01
C ALA A 364 -12.98 9.05 16.48
N GLU A 365 -13.92 8.32 17.06
CA GLU A 365 -14.40 8.48 18.43
C GLU A 365 -13.30 8.10 19.44
N GLU A 366 -12.55 7.02 19.15
CA GLU A 366 -11.35 6.65 19.89
C GLU A 366 -10.30 7.76 19.83
N PHE A 367 -10.05 8.35 18.66
CA PHE A 367 -9.12 9.47 18.52
C PHE A 367 -9.54 10.66 19.39
N THR A 368 -10.80 11.08 19.31
CA THR A 368 -11.33 12.23 20.06
C THR A 368 -11.16 12.03 21.57
N ARG A 369 -11.51 10.85 22.09
CA ARG A 369 -11.36 10.54 23.53
C ARG A 369 -9.93 10.75 24.04
N TYR A 370 -8.93 10.26 23.32
CA TYR A 370 -7.53 10.42 23.71
C TYR A 370 -6.98 11.82 23.40
N PHE A 371 -7.53 12.50 22.41
CA PHE A 371 -7.21 13.90 22.10
C PHE A 371 -7.69 14.85 23.19
N ASP A 372 -8.91 14.67 23.69
CA ASP A 372 -9.46 15.45 24.79
C ASP A 372 -8.64 15.23 26.07
N LEU A 373 -8.27 13.97 26.35
CA LEU A 373 -7.42 13.62 27.49
C LEU A 373 -6.03 14.28 27.40
N LEU A 374 -5.37 14.17 26.24
CA LEU A 374 -4.05 14.77 26.02
C LEU A 374 -4.10 16.29 26.16
N SER A 375 -5.16 16.92 25.63
CA SER A 375 -5.33 18.37 25.64
C SER A 375 -5.65 18.91 27.05
N ALA A 376 -6.41 18.16 27.85
CA ALA A 376 -6.79 18.56 29.20
C ALA A 376 -5.72 18.27 30.26
N LYS A 377 -5.10 17.09 30.23
CA LYS A 377 -4.21 16.59 31.30
C LYS A 377 -2.73 16.48 30.89
N GLY A 378 -2.43 16.73 29.62
CA GLY A 378 -1.07 16.64 29.08
C GLY A 378 -0.61 15.22 28.78
N PHE A 379 0.64 15.12 28.32
CA PHE A 379 1.20 13.91 27.73
C PHE A 379 1.36 12.73 28.70
N ALA A 380 1.73 12.98 29.96
CA ALA A 380 1.89 11.91 30.95
C ALA A 380 0.57 11.14 31.20
N ALA A 381 -0.56 11.85 31.21
CA ALA A 381 -1.88 11.26 31.41
C ALA A 381 -2.33 10.40 30.21
N LEU A 382 -1.93 10.77 28.99
CA LEU A 382 -2.17 9.94 27.81
C LEU A 382 -1.48 8.57 27.95
N ILE A 383 -0.22 8.55 28.41
CA ILE A 383 0.53 7.31 28.61
C ILE A 383 -0.13 6.44 29.68
N ASP A 384 -0.53 7.04 30.80
CA ASP A 384 -1.24 6.30 31.85
C ASP A 384 -2.54 5.69 31.32
N ALA A 385 -3.35 6.45 30.60
CA ALA A 385 -4.61 5.94 30.06
C ALA A 385 -4.44 4.84 29.01
N LEU A 386 -3.35 4.84 28.23
CA LEU A 386 -3.06 3.76 27.28
C LEU A 386 -2.60 2.50 28.01
N VAL A 387 -1.70 2.63 28.99
CA VAL A 387 -1.12 1.50 29.73
C VAL A 387 -2.13 0.90 30.73
N ASP A 388 -3.03 1.72 31.29
CA ASP A 388 -4.11 1.27 32.18
C ASP A 388 -5.39 0.87 31.46
N SER A 389 -5.39 0.88 30.13
CA SER A 389 -6.52 0.36 29.36
C SER A 389 -6.70 -1.14 29.59
N GLN A 390 -7.95 -1.60 29.59
CA GLN A 390 -8.28 -3.03 29.66
C GLN A 390 -7.68 -3.79 28.46
N GLU A 391 -7.61 -3.15 27.30
CA GLU A 391 -6.96 -3.72 26.12
C GLU A 391 -5.46 -4.00 26.35
N TYR A 392 -4.75 -3.12 27.06
CA TYR A 392 -3.35 -3.37 27.38
C TYR A 392 -3.19 -4.61 28.28
N ALA A 393 -4.05 -4.74 29.29
CA ALA A 393 -4.05 -5.88 30.20
C ALA A 393 -4.34 -7.20 29.47
N ASP A 394 -5.28 -7.22 28.54
CA ASP A 394 -5.64 -8.43 27.78
C ASP A 394 -4.54 -8.92 26.83
N TYR A 395 -3.85 -8.01 26.13
CA TYR A 395 -2.86 -8.39 25.11
C TYR A 395 -1.45 -8.63 25.66
N PHE A 396 -1.08 -7.90 26.72
CA PHE A 396 0.29 -7.87 27.25
C PHE A 396 0.35 -8.27 28.72
N GLY A 397 -0.71 -8.03 29.49
CA GLY A 397 -0.71 -8.19 30.94
C GLY A 397 0.32 -7.28 31.59
N GLU A 398 0.95 -7.76 32.66
CA GLU A 398 1.97 -6.99 33.39
C GLU A 398 3.41 -7.42 33.09
N GLU A 399 3.59 -8.59 32.47
CA GLU A 399 4.90 -9.22 32.30
C GLU A 399 5.41 -9.17 30.85
N THR A 400 4.51 -9.08 29.86
CA THR A 400 4.88 -9.15 28.43
C THR A 400 5.22 -7.77 27.89
N VAL A 401 6.33 -7.67 27.16
CA VAL A 401 6.70 -6.47 26.41
C VAL A 401 5.70 -6.26 25.27
N PRO A 402 5.19 -5.03 25.05
CA PRO A 402 4.29 -4.77 23.93
C PRO A 402 4.93 -5.14 22.58
N TYR A 403 4.11 -5.59 21.64
CA TYR A 403 4.55 -6.03 20.32
C TYR A 403 3.61 -5.50 19.23
N LEU A 404 4.14 -5.32 18.03
CA LEU A 404 3.36 -4.87 16.88
C LEU A 404 2.35 -5.95 16.46
N ARG A 405 1.07 -5.57 16.45
CA ARG A 405 -0.07 -6.41 16.07
C ARG A 405 -0.34 -6.30 14.57
N GLY A 406 0.60 -6.86 13.79
CA GLY A 406 0.57 -6.87 12.34
C GLY A 406 -0.29 -7.97 11.72
N LEU A 407 -0.16 -8.13 10.39
CA LEU A 407 -0.83 -9.17 9.63
C LEU A 407 -0.48 -10.56 10.19
N GLY A 408 -1.49 -11.42 10.35
CA GLY A 408 -1.34 -12.80 10.83
C GLY A 408 -1.35 -12.95 12.35
N GLN A 409 -0.95 -11.94 13.13
CA GLN A 409 -1.01 -12.00 14.59
C GLN A 409 -2.45 -11.85 15.11
N GLU A 410 -3.25 -10.99 14.49
CA GLU A 410 -4.66 -10.79 14.80
C GLU A 410 -5.47 -10.44 13.54
N ALA A 411 -6.80 -10.48 13.66
CA ALA A 411 -7.70 -10.07 12.58
C ALA A 411 -7.60 -8.55 12.37
N GLN A 412 -7.26 -8.14 11.14
CA GLN A 412 -7.04 -6.74 10.78
C GLN A 412 -8.33 -6.09 10.28
N GLU A 413 -8.60 -4.86 10.72
CA GLU A 413 -9.72 -4.09 10.20
C GLU A 413 -9.36 -3.43 8.86
N CYS A 414 -10.27 -3.44 7.90
CA CYS A 414 -10.04 -2.81 6.60
C CYS A 414 -10.07 -1.27 6.67
N ARG A 415 -10.75 -0.71 7.68
CA ARG A 415 -10.99 0.73 7.88
C ARG A 415 -9.70 1.56 7.96
N ASN A 416 -8.67 1.04 8.63
CA ASN A 416 -7.36 1.69 8.80
C ASN A 416 -6.20 0.93 8.13
N TRP A 417 -6.51 0.05 7.16
CA TRP A 417 -5.54 -0.88 6.55
C TRP A 417 -4.25 -0.19 6.07
N GLY A 418 -4.36 0.79 5.17
CA GLY A 418 -3.20 1.45 4.56
C GLY A 418 -2.35 2.20 5.58
N VAL A 419 -3.00 3.05 6.39
CA VAL A 419 -2.35 3.89 7.40
C VAL A 419 -1.69 3.07 8.52
N GLN A 420 -2.27 1.95 8.93
CA GLN A 420 -1.64 1.08 9.93
C GLN A 420 -0.38 0.41 9.37
N GLN A 421 -0.40 -0.02 8.12
CA GLN A 421 0.78 -0.63 7.48
C GLN A 421 1.91 0.39 7.26
N GLU A 422 1.59 1.67 7.06
CA GLU A 422 2.58 2.74 7.05
C GLU A 422 3.11 3.05 8.45
N LEU A 423 2.25 3.02 9.48
CA LEU A 423 2.61 3.26 10.87
C LEU A 423 3.66 2.28 11.38
N PHE A 424 3.63 1.01 10.94
CA PHE A 424 4.60 -0.01 11.35
C PHE A 424 5.96 0.05 10.64
N LYS A 425 6.21 1.06 9.81
CA LYS A 425 7.51 1.26 9.15
C LYS A 425 8.39 2.21 9.95
N TYR A 426 9.71 2.02 9.87
CA TYR A 426 10.69 2.98 10.40
C TYR A 426 10.53 4.40 9.83
N SER A 427 9.83 4.54 8.70
CA SER A 427 9.55 5.85 8.09
C SER A 427 8.43 6.64 8.79
N ALA A 428 7.66 6.00 9.67
CA ALA A 428 6.49 6.62 10.29
C ALA A 428 6.82 7.89 11.11
N PRO A 429 7.88 7.95 11.93
CA PRO A 429 8.25 9.17 12.66
C PRO A 429 8.62 10.37 11.76
N PHE A 430 8.90 10.17 10.47
CA PHE A 430 9.16 11.28 9.54
C PHE A 430 7.88 11.90 8.98
N VAL A 431 6.74 11.22 9.10
CA VAL A 431 5.44 11.77 8.73
C VAL A 431 4.99 12.75 9.82
N LYS A 432 4.95 14.04 9.49
CA LYS A 432 4.56 15.13 10.41
C LYS A 432 3.06 15.42 10.43
N VAL A 433 2.35 14.98 9.41
CA VAL A 433 0.91 15.19 9.25
C VAL A 433 0.18 14.01 9.90
N PRO A 434 -0.89 14.23 10.69
CA PRO A 434 -1.64 13.12 11.24
C PRO A 434 -2.38 12.37 10.13
N GLN A 435 -2.35 11.04 10.18
CA GLN A 435 -2.87 10.15 9.13
C GLN A 435 -4.26 9.59 9.47
N PHE A 436 -4.55 9.30 10.73
CA PHE A 436 -5.78 8.61 11.15
C PHE A 436 -6.95 9.56 11.24
N VAL A 437 -6.78 10.69 11.95
CA VAL A 437 -7.85 11.70 12.08
C VAL A 437 -8.25 12.30 10.73
N THR A 438 -7.27 12.50 9.84
CA THR A 438 -7.53 13.00 8.48
C THR A 438 -8.31 11.97 7.69
N LEU A 439 -7.87 10.71 7.67
CA LEU A 439 -8.58 9.62 7.00
C LEU A 439 -10.02 9.43 7.51
N PHE A 440 -10.22 9.40 8.83
CA PHE A 440 -11.56 9.20 9.41
C PHE A 440 -12.48 10.39 9.18
N GLY A 441 -11.94 11.62 9.19
CA GLY A 441 -12.67 12.81 8.77
C GLY A 441 -13.07 12.73 7.30
N GLU A 442 -12.13 12.36 6.42
CA GLU A 442 -12.35 12.24 4.97
C GLU A 442 -13.41 11.18 4.61
N TYR A 443 -13.52 10.08 5.37
CA TYR A 443 -14.59 9.09 5.17
C TYR A 443 -16.00 9.65 5.39
N LYS A 444 -16.17 10.65 6.26
CA LYS A 444 -17.45 11.30 6.55
C LYS A 444 -17.74 12.48 5.60
N GLN A 445 -16.73 12.96 4.88
CA GLN A 445 -16.81 14.13 3.99
C GLN A 445 -16.95 13.71 2.52
N PRO A 446 -17.49 14.61 1.65
CA PRO A 446 -17.47 14.39 0.20
C PRO A 446 -16.03 14.36 -0.36
N LEU A 447 -15.90 14.07 -1.65
CA LEU A 447 -14.60 14.08 -2.33
C LEU A 447 -13.85 15.41 -2.12
N LEU A 448 -12.56 15.29 -1.81
CA LEU A 448 -11.67 16.42 -1.58
C LEU A 448 -11.50 17.30 -2.83
N ASP A 449 -11.29 18.60 -2.64
CA ASP A 449 -10.79 19.47 -3.71
C ASP A 449 -9.28 19.25 -3.94
N GLN A 450 -8.96 18.35 -4.86
CA GLN A 450 -7.59 18.10 -5.32
C GLN A 450 -7.58 17.56 -6.76
N HIS A 451 -6.39 17.48 -7.36
CA HIS A 451 -6.21 16.80 -8.65
C HIS A 451 -6.72 15.34 -8.60
N PRO A 452 -7.36 14.81 -9.67
CA PRO A 452 -7.87 13.44 -9.71
C PRO A 452 -6.84 12.33 -9.40
N TYR A 453 -5.55 12.62 -9.59
CA TYR A 453 -4.42 11.71 -9.33
C TYR A 453 -3.70 11.96 -8.00
N GLY A 454 -4.28 12.78 -7.13
CA GLY A 454 -3.78 13.12 -5.79
C GLY A 454 -3.14 14.50 -5.70
N ALA A 455 -3.10 15.04 -4.49
CA ALA A 455 -2.71 16.42 -4.16
C ALA A 455 -1.34 16.87 -4.71
N GLY A 456 -0.40 15.94 -4.94
CA GLY A 456 0.95 16.26 -5.44
C GLY A 456 1.01 16.60 -6.94
N ASN A 457 -0.10 16.51 -7.67
CA ASN A 457 -0.16 16.81 -9.11
C ASN A 457 -0.68 18.20 -9.44
N ASP A 458 -1.19 18.95 -8.46
CA ASP A 458 -1.47 20.38 -8.63
C ASP A 458 -0.18 21.18 -8.38
N PRO A 459 0.24 22.07 -9.30
CA PRO A 459 1.32 23.00 -9.03
C PRO A 459 0.89 24.08 -8.03
N LEU A 460 1.85 24.73 -7.38
CA LEU A 460 1.58 25.95 -6.63
C LEU A 460 1.12 27.06 -7.59
N GLU A 461 0.03 27.76 -7.26
CA GLU A 461 -0.57 28.79 -8.11
C GLU A 461 0.12 30.15 -7.95
N ILE A 462 1.39 30.20 -8.37
CA ILE A 462 2.28 31.36 -8.33
C ILE A 462 2.57 31.91 -9.74
N GLN A 463 3.17 33.10 -9.82
CA GLN A 463 3.43 33.79 -11.10
C GLN A 463 4.33 32.98 -12.04
N PHE A 464 5.44 32.44 -11.55
CA PHE A 464 6.39 31.63 -12.33
C PHE A 464 6.77 30.34 -11.61
N GLY A 465 7.28 29.38 -12.38
CA GLY A 465 7.79 28.11 -11.88
C GLY A 465 6.72 27.01 -11.89
N ALA A 466 7.14 25.81 -12.25
CA ALA A 466 6.32 24.60 -12.22
C ALA A 466 6.62 23.83 -10.93
N ILE A 467 6.34 24.45 -9.79
CA ILE A 467 6.67 23.92 -8.47
C ILE A 467 5.54 23.03 -7.99
N PHE A 468 5.85 21.75 -7.79
CA PHE A 468 4.91 20.77 -7.23
C PHE A 468 5.37 20.36 -5.82
N PRO A 469 4.44 20.13 -4.88
CA PRO A 469 4.79 19.56 -3.59
C PRO A 469 5.53 18.21 -3.77
N SER A 470 6.72 18.09 -3.18
CA SER A 470 7.50 16.85 -3.23
C SER A 470 6.89 15.80 -2.29
N ARG A 471 6.72 14.57 -2.79
CA ARG A 471 6.28 13.43 -1.97
C ARG A 471 7.32 13.01 -0.93
N THR A 472 8.61 13.23 -1.19
CA THR A 472 9.71 12.76 -0.30
C THR A 472 9.93 13.68 0.88
N VAL A 473 9.65 14.98 0.70
CA VAL A 473 9.78 15.99 1.76
C VAL A 473 8.44 16.19 2.48
N ASN A 474 7.34 16.21 1.71
CA ASN A 474 5.99 16.29 2.22
C ASN A 474 5.23 15.00 1.88
N ASN A 475 5.15 14.07 2.84
CA ASN A 475 4.46 12.78 2.73
C ASN A 475 2.92 12.91 2.62
N ARG A 476 2.39 14.00 2.07
CA ARG A 476 0.95 14.18 1.80
C ARG A 476 0.62 13.57 0.44
N THR A 477 0.29 12.29 0.42
CA THR A 477 -0.13 11.58 -0.79
C THR A 477 -1.64 11.56 -0.99
N ASN A 478 -2.45 11.84 0.05
CA ASN A 478 -3.92 11.80 0.14
C ASN A 478 -4.62 11.25 -1.12
N PRO A 479 -4.56 9.93 -1.35
CA PRO A 479 -5.21 9.33 -2.50
C PRO A 479 -6.73 9.37 -2.31
N ALA A 480 -7.46 9.89 -3.31
CA ALA A 480 -8.92 9.85 -3.33
C ALA A 480 -9.42 9.15 -4.59
N PRO A 481 -10.49 8.34 -4.51
CA PRO A 481 -11.01 7.57 -5.64
C PRO A 481 -11.87 8.45 -6.57
N PHE A 482 -11.24 9.28 -7.40
CA PHE A 482 -11.95 10.04 -8.43
C PHE A 482 -12.43 9.14 -9.58
N GLY A 483 -13.75 9.14 -9.80
CA GLY A 483 -14.38 8.52 -10.96
C GLY A 483 -13.95 9.15 -12.29
N LYS A 484 -14.25 8.48 -13.40
CA LYS A 484 -13.96 8.97 -14.76
C LYS A 484 -14.65 10.31 -15.02
N ASP A 485 -15.93 10.40 -14.66
CA ASP A 485 -16.82 11.53 -14.96
C ASP A 485 -16.94 12.45 -13.75
N THR A 486 -15.80 12.96 -13.27
CA THR A 486 -15.74 13.91 -12.16
C THR A 486 -15.37 15.30 -12.67
N ARG A 487 -15.98 16.34 -12.08
CA ARG A 487 -15.69 17.74 -12.39
C ARG A 487 -15.29 18.49 -11.12
N ARG A 488 -14.10 19.09 -11.14
CA ARG A 488 -13.55 19.95 -10.09
C ARG A 488 -14.25 21.31 -10.10
N LEU A 489 -14.57 21.80 -8.92
CA LEU A 489 -15.09 23.15 -8.74
C LEU A 489 -13.93 24.15 -8.84
N LEU A 490 -13.94 24.95 -9.91
CA LEU A 490 -12.95 26.00 -10.14
C LEU A 490 -13.57 27.37 -9.81
N VAL A 491 -12.79 28.24 -9.17
CA VAL A 491 -13.21 29.60 -8.83
C VAL A 491 -12.80 30.54 -9.96
N SER A 492 -13.78 31.22 -10.57
CA SER A 492 -13.51 32.25 -11.58
C SER A 492 -12.90 33.49 -10.95
N LYS A 493 -11.86 34.05 -11.58
CA LYS A 493 -11.38 35.38 -11.18
C LYS A 493 -12.39 36.49 -11.45
N GLY A 494 -13.31 36.29 -12.39
CA GLY A 494 -14.35 37.27 -12.76
C GLY A 494 -15.57 37.28 -11.85
N GLY A 495 -15.49 36.69 -10.65
CA GLY A 495 -16.58 36.61 -9.69
C GLY A 495 -17.74 35.74 -10.19
N VAL A 496 -18.91 36.35 -10.36
CA VAL A 496 -20.15 35.68 -10.82
C VAL A 496 -20.01 35.07 -12.22
N ASN A 497 -19.02 35.51 -13.00
CA ASN A 497 -18.74 35.05 -14.36
C ASN A 497 -18.07 33.67 -14.36
N ASN A 498 -18.82 32.63 -14.00
CA ASN A 498 -18.39 31.23 -14.08
C ASN A 498 -19.01 30.56 -15.32
N GLN A 499 -18.17 30.06 -16.22
CA GLN A 499 -18.55 29.46 -17.51
C GLN A 499 -19.53 28.29 -17.37
N VAL A 500 -19.60 27.66 -16.19
CA VAL A 500 -20.55 26.56 -15.93
C VAL A 500 -22.00 27.05 -15.88
N GLY A 501 -22.24 28.26 -15.36
CA GLY A 501 -23.58 28.83 -15.18
C GLY A 501 -24.04 29.69 -16.36
N SER A 502 -23.12 30.29 -17.12
CA SER A 502 -23.43 31.10 -18.29
C SER A 502 -22.37 30.95 -19.37
N ALA A 503 -22.60 30.04 -20.33
CA ALA A 503 -21.71 29.86 -21.47
C ALA A 503 -21.59 31.14 -22.33
N ALA A 504 -22.62 31.98 -22.33
CA ALA A 504 -22.77 33.14 -23.20
C ALA A 504 -21.98 34.40 -22.78
N PHE A 505 -21.44 34.46 -21.56
CA PHE A 505 -20.93 35.73 -20.99
C PHE A 505 -19.39 35.84 -20.94
N GLN A 506 -18.67 35.17 -21.85
CA GLN A 506 -17.21 35.09 -21.81
C GLN A 506 -16.48 36.41 -22.12
N GLN A 507 -17.17 37.47 -22.55
CA GLN A 507 -16.50 38.69 -23.06
C GLN A 507 -16.84 40.00 -22.32
N SER A 508 -17.79 40.05 -21.38
CA SER A 508 -18.33 41.34 -20.88
C SER A 508 -18.29 41.56 -19.35
N GLY A 509 -17.47 40.81 -18.62
CA GLY A 509 -17.27 41.02 -17.18
C GLY A 509 -16.04 41.86 -16.85
N THR A 510 -16.12 42.71 -15.82
CA THR A 510 -14.96 43.33 -15.16
C THR A 510 -14.08 42.23 -14.56
N THR A 511 -13.10 41.75 -15.32
CA THR A 511 -12.08 40.82 -14.79
C THR A 511 -11.05 41.60 -13.98
N PRO A 512 -10.66 41.15 -12.78
CA PRO A 512 -9.61 41.83 -12.01
C PRO A 512 -8.23 41.70 -12.67
N THR A 513 -8.07 40.83 -13.68
CA THR A 513 -6.84 40.66 -14.45
C THR A 513 -6.78 41.64 -15.61
N LYS A 514 -5.64 42.33 -15.74
CA LYS A 514 -5.33 43.14 -16.93
C LYS A 514 -5.23 42.24 -18.16
N ILE A 515 -6.02 42.52 -19.17
CA ILE A 515 -6.05 41.78 -20.45
C ILE A 515 -5.21 42.57 -21.47
N PHE A 516 -4.34 41.88 -22.20
CA PHE A 516 -3.57 42.44 -23.31
C PHE A 516 -4.13 41.94 -24.63
N LYS A 517 -4.56 42.85 -25.51
CA LYS A 517 -5.04 42.55 -26.85
C LYS A 517 -4.23 43.33 -27.88
N LEU A 518 -3.88 42.70 -28.98
CA LEU A 518 -3.24 43.38 -30.11
C LEU A 518 -4.33 43.95 -31.03
N THR A 519 -4.63 45.24 -30.91
CA THR A 519 -5.50 45.94 -31.86
C THR A 519 -4.65 46.60 -32.94
N GLN A 520 -4.51 45.96 -34.09
CA GLN A 520 -3.99 46.64 -35.28
C GLN A 520 -5.09 47.56 -35.79
N VAL A 521 -4.96 48.86 -35.56
CA VAL A 521 -5.86 49.83 -36.20
C VAL A 521 -5.54 49.77 -37.68
N ALA A 522 -6.44 49.17 -38.46
CA ALA A 522 -6.35 49.15 -39.92
C ALA A 522 -6.29 50.60 -40.43
N ALA A 523 -5.09 51.05 -40.76
CA ALA A 523 -4.88 52.24 -41.58
C ALA A 523 -5.49 51.95 -42.97
N GLY A 524 -6.79 52.20 -43.15
CA GLY A 524 -7.40 52.02 -44.47
C GLY A 524 -8.92 51.95 -44.55
N SER A 525 -9.68 51.74 -43.47
CA SER A 525 -11.15 51.63 -43.58
C SER A 525 -11.89 52.77 -42.89
N SER A 526 -12.24 53.75 -43.72
CA SER A 526 -13.31 54.73 -43.58
C SER A 526 -14.43 54.40 -42.56
N SER A 527 -14.49 55.15 -41.46
CA SER A 527 -15.76 55.69 -40.96
C SER A 527 -15.54 57.04 -40.25
N ILE A 528 -15.91 58.09 -40.98
CA ILE A 528 -16.68 59.25 -40.53
C ILE A 528 -16.17 59.99 -39.27
N ARG A 529 -15.59 61.19 -39.54
CA ARG A 529 -15.56 62.41 -38.70
C ARG A 529 -14.73 62.38 -37.42
N SER A 530 -13.44 62.68 -37.55
CA SER A 530 -12.84 63.73 -36.71
C SER A 530 -11.67 64.40 -37.45
N LYS A 531 -11.71 65.73 -37.55
CA LYS A 531 -10.60 66.56 -38.04
C LYS A 531 -9.52 66.58 -36.96
N SER A 532 -8.49 65.76 -37.12
CA SER A 532 -7.18 65.99 -36.50
C SER A 532 -6.12 65.49 -37.47
N VAL A 533 -5.48 66.44 -38.14
CA VAL A 533 -4.33 66.20 -39.02
C VAL A 533 -3.12 66.01 -38.11
N GLY A 534 -2.88 64.76 -37.72
CA GLY A 534 -1.66 64.31 -37.05
C GLY A 534 -1.36 62.90 -37.54
N ASN A 535 -0.16 62.69 -38.07
CA ASN A 535 0.34 61.37 -38.47
C ASN A 535 -0.07 60.31 -37.43
N PRO A 536 -0.81 59.24 -37.79
CA PRO A 536 -1.04 58.15 -36.86
C PRO A 536 0.34 57.58 -36.52
N SER A 537 0.79 57.84 -35.30
CA SER A 537 2.17 57.65 -34.91
C SER A 537 2.52 56.17 -34.87
N ILE A 538 3.33 55.70 -35.82
CA ILE A 538 3.98 54.37 -35.85
C ILE A 538 4.65 54.04 -34.50
N ARG A 539 5.10 55.05 -33.74
CA ARG A 539 5.67 54.88 -32.41
C ARG A 539 4.68 54.35 -31.36
N GLN A 540 3.40 54.69 -31.45
CA GLN A 540 2.41 54.18 -30.48
C GLN A 540 2.12 52.70 -30.72
N THR A 541 2.08 52.24 -31.98
CA THR A 541 1.87 50.83 -32.33
C THR A 541 3.04 49.94 -31.93
N GLU A 542 4.27 50.43 -32.00
CA GLU A 542 5.45 49.67 -31.53
C GLU A 542 5.41 49.47 -30.00
N SER A 543 5.11 50.53 -29.24
CA SER A 543 5.06 50.45 -27.78
C SER A 543 3.98 49.49 -27.27
N THR A 544 2.81 49.43 -27.94
CA THR A 544 1.72 48.53 -27.59
C THR A 544 2.06 47.09 -27.95
N THR A 545 2.69 46.86 -29.11
CA THR A 545 3.10 45.52 -29.55
C THR A 545 4.19 44.93 -28.65
N GLN A 546 5.19 45.74 -28.25
CA GLN A 546 6.19 45.32 -27.27
C GLN A 546 5.58 44.97 -25.90
N ALA A 547 4.54 45.69 -25.48
CA ALA A 547 3.83 45.35 -24.25
C ALA A 547 3.08 44.01 -24.36
N VAL A 548 2.51 43.70 -25.52
CA VAL A 548 1.89 42.40 -25.83
C VAL A 548 2.93 41.27 -25.83
N ILE A 549 4.10 41.49 -26.44
CA ILE A 549 5.21 40.51 -26.46
C ILE A 549 5.65 40.17 -25.03
N ARG A 550 5.93 41.19 -24.21
CA ARG A 550 6.31 40.99 -22.80
C ARG A 550 5.21 40.30 -22.01
N ALA A 551 3.94 40.67 -22.24
CA ALA A 551 2.80 40.02 -21.60
C ALA A 551 2.71 38.53 -21.98
N ALA A 552 2.95 38.19 -23.25
CA ALA A 552 2.93 36.80 -23.73
C ALA A 552 4.04 35.96 -23.07
N TYR A 553 5.26 36.47 -22.97
CA TYR A 553 6.33 35.78 -22.23
C TYR A 553 6.01 35.60 -20.76
N ARG A 554 5.51 36.64 -20.08
CA ARG A 554 5.09 36.56 -18.67
C ARG A 554 3.95 35.58 -18.47
N GLN A 555 3.02 35.45 -19.40
CA GLN A 555 1.96 34.47 -19.28
C GLN A 555 2.50 33.04 -19.44
N VAL A 556 3.24 32.77 -20.52
CA VAL A 556 3.66 31.42 -20.91
C VAL A 556 4.78 30.89 -20.01
N PHE A 557 5.81 31.69 -19.73
CA PHE A 557 6.92 31.32 -18.85
C PHE A 557 6.73 31.76 -17.38
N GLY A 558 5.77 32.64 -17.10
CA GLY A 558 5.58 33.22 -15.76
C GLY A 558 6.51 34.38 -15.43
N ARG A 559 7.56 34.59 -16.24
CA ARG A 559 8.64 35.56 -16.01
C ARG A 559 9.12 36.12 -17.34
N ASP A 560 9.83 37.25 -17.28
CA ASP A 560 10.59 37.72 -18.42
C ASP A 560 11.76 36.75 -18.70
N LEU A 561 12.01 36.47 -19.98
CA LEU A 561 13.09 35.58 -20.40
C LEU A 561 14.44 36.29 -20.34
N TYR A 562 15.50 35.50 -20.12
CA TYR A 562 16.87 36.00 -20.31
C TYR A 562 17.07 36.36 -21.79
N GLU A 563 17.96 37.30 -22.09
CA GLU A 563 18.15 37.82 -23.46
C GLU A 563 18.42 36.72 -24.49
N GLY A 564 19.24 35.71 -24.15
CA GLY A 564 19.51 34.56 -25.02
C GLY A 564 18.40 33.52 -25.13
N GLN A 565 17.30 33.64 -24.38
CA GLN A 565 16.15 32.74 -24.43
C GLN A 565 14.98 33.31 -25.25
N ARG A 566 15.03 34.60 -25.60
CA ARG A 566 14.00 35.27 -26.40
C ARG A 566 14.02 34.77 -27.84
N LEU A 567 12.85 34.71 -28.44
CA LEU A 567 12.67 34.27 -29.82
C LEU A 567 12.54 35.52 -30.70
N THR A 568 13.67 36.05 -31.18
CA THR A 568 13.71 37.29 -31.97
C THR A 568 12.92 37.18 -33.28
N VAL A 569 13.00 36.04 -33.97
CA VAL A 569 12.30 35.85 -35.26
C VAL A 569 10.77 35.90 -35.09
N PRO A 570 10.14 35.15 -34.17
CA PRO A 570 8.71 35.29 -33.87
C PRO A 570 8.29 36.69 -33.40
N GLU A 571 9.15 37.39 -32.64
CA GLU A 571 8.87 38.77 -32.19
C GLU A 571 8.74 39.72 -33.39
N ILE A 572 9.70 39.70 -34.31
CA ILE A 572 9.69 40.51 -35.54
C ILE A 572 8.45 40.19 -36.39
N LYS A 573 8.10 38.91 -36.52
CA LYS A 573 6.89 38.51 -37.28
C LYS A 573 5.60 39.05 -36.67
N LEU A 574 5.50 39.10 -35.34
CA LEU A 574 4.34 39.67 -34.66
C LEU A 574 4.30 41.21 -34.82
N GLU A 575 5.46 41.85 -34.74
CA GLU A 575 5.62 43.30 -34.97
C GLU A 575 5.23 43.72 -36.38
N ASN A 576 5.60 42.93 -37.40
CA ASN A 576 5.19 43.12 -38.79
C ASN A 576 3.72 42.78 -39.06
N GLY A 577 3.03 42.12 -38.13
CA GLY A 577 1.66 41.63 -38.33
C GLY A 577 1.54 40.39 -39.22
N GLU A 578 2.63 39.65 -39.44
CA GLU A 578 2.63 38.40 -40.23
C GLU A 578 1.98 37.23 -39.48
N ILE A 579 1.97 37.28 -38.15
CA ILE A 579 1.41 36.24 -37.27
C ILE A 579 0.44 36.85 -36.26
N THR A 580 -0.58 36.09 -35.87
CA THR A 580 -1.50 36.48 -34.79
C THR A 580 -0.87 36.26 -33.41
N VAL A 581 -1.47 36.82 -32.36
CA VAL A 581 -1.00 36.58 -30.98
C VAL A 581 -1.10 35.10 -30.62
N ARG A 582 -2.13 34.39 -31.11
CA ARG A 582 -2.25 32.93 -30.94
C ARG A 582 -1.08 32.18 -31.58
N GLU A 583 -0.70 32.54 -32.81
CA GLU A 583 0.42 31.90 -33.50
C GLU A 583 1.76 32.25 -32.81
N PHE A 584 1.91 33.46 -32.30
CA PHE A 584 3.06 33.82 -31.47
C PHE A 584 3.14 32.98 -30.19
N VAL A 585 2.02 32.82 -29.46
CA VAL A 585 1.94 31.94 -28.28
C VAL A 585 2.24 30.48 -28.64
N ARG A 586 1.80 30.00 -29.81
CA ARG A 586 2.11 28.65 -30.33
C ARG A 586 3.61 28.46 -30.50
N GLN A 587 4.31 29.40 -31.12
CA GLN A 587 5.75 29.33 -31.34
C GLN A 587 6.54 29.41 -30.03
N ILE A 588 6.10 30.26 -29.09
CA ILE A 588 6.68 30.33 -27.74
C ILE A 588 6.51 29.00 -27.00
N ALA A 589 5.30 28.44 -26.97
CA ALA A 589 5.02 27.19 -26.28
C ALA A 589 5.72 25.97 -26.92
N LYS A 590 5.99 26.00 -28.23
CA LYS A 590 6.75 24.97 -28.96
C LYS A 590 8.28 25.18 -28.92
N SER A 591 8.76 26.24 -28.29
CA SER A 591 10.19 26.53 -28.21
C SER A 591 10.95 25.48 -27.40
N GLU A 592 12.23 25.31 -27.74
CA GLU A 592 13.10 24.38 -27.03
C GLU A 592 13.33 24.82 -25.57
N THR A 593 13.33 26.13 -25.30
CA THR A 593 13.42 26.67 -23.93
C THR A 593 12.21 26.28 -23.10
N PHE A 594 10.99 26.42 -23.65
CA PHE A 594 9.77 25.99 -22.97
C PHE A 594 9.73 24.48 -22.72
N ARG A 595 10.10 23.68 -23.73
CA ARG A 595 10.17 22.22 -23.63
C ARG A 595 11.15 21.76 -22.54
N LYS A 596 12.35 22.33 -22.50
CA LYS A 596 13.35 22.01 -21.47
C LYS A 596 12.84 22.31 -20.05
N LEU A 597 12.12 23.42 -19.87
CA LEU A 597 11.65 23.86 -18.55
C LEU A 597 10.43 23.07 -18.06
N TYR A 598 9.41 22.88 -18.91
CA TYR A 598 8.09 22.43 -18.47
C TYR A 598 7.64 21.08 -19.03
N TRP A 599 8.42 20.46 -19.93
CA TRP A 599 8.14 19.13 -20.44
C TRP A 599 9.17 18.11 -19.97
N ASN A 600 10.45 18.33 -20.25
CA ASN A 600 11.49 17.33 -20.02
C ASN A 600 11.73 17.01 -18.52
N ASN A 601 11.56 17.99 -17.63
CA ASN A 601 11.91 17.87 -16.21
C ASN A 601 10.73 17.50 -15.30
N LEU A 602 9.53 17.29 -15.87
CA LEU A 602 8.31 17.05 -15.11
C LEU A 602 7.72 15.67 -15.43
N TYR A 603 7.02 15.10 -14.44
CA TYR A 603 6.16 13.95 -14.69
C TYR A 603 5.11 14.34 -15.74
N VAL A 604 4.83 13.46 -16.72
CA VAL A 604 3.99 13.80 -17.89
C VAL A 604 2.66 14.45 -17.51
N VAL A 605 1.93 13.92 -16.52
CA VAL A 605 0.67 14.51 -16.06
C VAL A 605 0.89 15.90 -15.44
N LYS A 606 1.97 16.09 -14.68
CA LYS A 606 2.33 17.40 -14.10
C LYS A 606 2.66 18.41 -15.20
N ALA A 607 3.38 17.96 -16.24
CA ALA A 607 3.69 18.77 -17.40
C ALA A 607 2.40 19.22 -18.11
N VAL A 608 1.51 18.26 -18.43
CA VAL A 608 0.22 18.54 -19.08
C VAL A 608 -0.61 19.51 -18.24
N GLU A 609 -0.78 19.27 -16.94
CA GLU A 609 -1.53 20.15 -16.03
C GLU A 609 -0.94 21.56 -15.98
N TYR A 610 0.40 21.69 -15.95
CA TYR A 610 1.06 23.00 -15.93
C TYR A 610 0.89 23.76 -17.25
N ILE A 611 1.13 23.09 -18.38
CA ILE A 611 0.98 23.66 -19.72
C ILE A 611 -0.46 24.10 -19.94
N HIS A 612 -1.43 23.27 -19.55
CA HIS A 612 -2.85 23.56 -19.60
C HIS A 612 -3.19 24.85 -18.84
N ARG A 613 -2.67 25.02 -17.62
CA ARG A 613 -2.87 26.24 -16.82
C ARG A 613 -2.32 27.49 -17.49
N ARG A 614 -1.17 27.41 -18.17
CA ARG A 614 -0.52 28.55 -18.82
C ARG A 614 -1.23 28.97 -20.11
N LEU A 615 -1.66 28.00 -20.92
CA LEU A 615 -2.28 28.27 -22.21
C LEU A 615 -3.78 28.55 -22.13
N LEU A 616 -4.53 27.83 -21.29
CA LEU A 616 -5.99 28.02 -21.13
C LEU A 616 -6.37 28.91 -19.94
N GLY A 617 -5.41 29.24 -19.08
CA GLY A 617 -5.66 30.07 -17.90
C GLY A 617 -6.47 29.37 -16.80
N ARG A 618 -6.57 28.04 -16.82
CA ARG A 618 -7.29 27.25 -15.81
C ARG A 618 -6.67 25.88 -15.57
N PRO A 619 -6.86 25.28 -14.38
CA PRO A 619 -6.61 23.86 -14.15
C PRO A 619 -7.49 22.97 -15.04
N THR A 620 -7.10 21.70 -15.20
CA THR A 620 -7.99 20.71 -15.83
C THR A 620 -9.27 20.52 -15.00
N THR A 621 -10.41 20.32 -15.67
CA THR A 621 -11.70 20.18 -15.01
C THR A 621 -11.85 18.83 -14.33
N GLY A 622 -11.15 17.79 -14.76
CA GLY A 622 -11.35 16.45 -14.24
C GLY A 622 -10.57 15.39 -14.99
N ARG A 623 -10.88 14.13 -14.68
CA ARG A 623 -10.09 12.98 -15.16
C ARG A 623 -10.22 12.74 -16.66
N ALA A 624 -11.39 13.00 -17.26
CA ALA A 624 -11.60 12.83 -18.70
C ALA A 624 -10.70 13.76 -19.54
N GLU A 625 -10.59 15.04 -19.13
CA GLU A 625 -9.80 16.05 -19.83
C GLU A 625 -8.29 15.74 -19.76
N ILE A 626 -7.77 15.47 -18.56
CA ILE A 626 -6.35 15.14 -18.39
C ILE A 626 -5.98 13.85 -19.15
N ASN A 627 -6.89 12.88 -19.23
CA ASN A 627 -6.66 11.64 -19.99
C ASN A 627 -6.61 11.89 -21.50
N ALA A 628 -7.49 12.72 -22.04
CA ALA A 628 -7.47 13.04 -23.46
C ALA A 628 -6.13 13.68 -23.87
N TYR A 629 -5.63 14.64 -23.07
CA TYR A 629 -4.33 15.26 -23.30
C TYR A 629 -3.15 14.30 -23.06
N PHE A 630 -3.26 13.40 -22.08
CA PHE A 630 -2.28 12.35 -21.87
C PHE A 630 -2.20 11.39 -23.07
N ASP A 631 -3.34 10.97 -23.63
CA ASP A 631 -3.40 10.10 -24.80
C ASP A 631 -2.82 10.77 -26.05
N ILE A 632 -3.10 12.06 -26.27
CA ILE A 632 -2.49 12.85 -27.34
C ILE A 632 -0.97 12.90 -27.16
N SER A 633 -0.53 13.20 -25.94
CA SER A 633 0.89 13.28 -25.60
C SER A 633 1.62 11.96 -25.81
N ALA A 634 0.99 10.84 -25.43
CA ALA A 634 1.54 9.51 -25.56
C ALA A 634 1.64 9.05 -27.03
N LYS A 635 0.66 9.41 -27.87
CA LYS A 635 0.61 8.98 -29.29
C LYS A 635 1.37 9.90 -30.23
N LYS A 636 1.29 11.22 -30.03
CA LYS A 636 1.78 12.24 -30.99
C LYS A 636 2.91 13.11 -30.42
N GLY A 637 3.17 13.06 -29.12
CA GLY A 637 4.22 13.82 -28.46
C GLY A 637 3.85 15.26 -28.06
N PHE A 638 4.84 15.99 -27.56
CA PHE A 638 4.71 17.31 -26.95
C PHE A 638 4.12 18.38 -27.88
N TYR A 639 4.58 18.46 -29.13
CA TYR A 639 4.13 19.49 -30.07
C TYR A 639 2.63 19.40 -30.36
N ALA A 640 2.12 18.16 -30.47
CA ALA A 640 0.70 17.90 -30.71
C ALA A 640 -0.18 18.25 -29.49
N LEU A 641 0.36 18.15 -28.27
CA LEU A 641 -0.34 18.61 -27.07
C LEU A 641 -0.57 20.14 -27.11
N VAL A 642 0.47 20.89 -27.48
CA VAL A 642 0.38 22.36 -27.59
C VAL A 642 -0.64 22.76 -28.66
N ASP A 643 -0.61 22.11 -29.82
CA ASP A 643 -1.59 22.35 -30.89
C ASP A 643 -3.01 22.02 -30.43
N ALA A 644 -3.22 20.85 -29.82
CA ALA A 644 -4.53 20.44 -29.33
C ALA A 644 -5.14 21.41 -28.30
N ILE A 645 -4.30 22.06 -27.49
CA ILE A 645 -4.76 23.06 -26.51
C ILE A 645 -5.10 24.39 -27.19
N LEU A 646 -4.25 24.89 -28.09
CA LEU A 646 -4.44 26.18 -28.76
C LEU A 646 -5.54 26.15 -29.84
N ASP A 647 -5.77 24.99 -30.44
CA ASP A 647 -6.84 24.75 -31.42
C ASP A 647 -8.15 24.31 -30.76
N SER A 648 -8.18 24.24 -29.43
CA SER A 648 -9.40 23.89 -28.70
C SER A 648 -10.48 24.98 -28.89
N PRO A 649 -11.77 24.59 -28.97
CA PRO A 649 -12.86 25.56 -29.11
C PRO A 649 -12.92 26.53 -27.91
N GLU A 650 -12.44 26.10 -26.75
CA GLU A 650 -12.38 26.94 -25.57
C GLU A 650 -11.32 28.04 -25.68
N TYR A 651 -10.13 27.74 -26.21
CA TYR A 651 -9.11 28.75 -26.43
C TYR A 651 -9.62 29.84 -27.40
N ILE A 652 -10.23 29.41 -28.50
CA ILE A 652 -10.77 30.30 -29.54
C ILE A 652 -11.88 31.18 -28.96
N ALA A 653 -12.80 30.62 -28.16
CA ALA A 653 -13.88 31.38 -27.55
C ALA A 653 -13.39 32.39 -26.48
N ALA A 654 -12.38 32.01 -25.69
CA ALA A 654 -11.90 32.83 -24.57
C ALA A 654 -10.91 33.92 -24.98
N PHE A 655 -10.00 33.63 -25.91
CA PHE A 655 -8.89 34.53 -26.27
C PHE A 655 -8.93 34.98 -27.74
N GLY A 656 -9.50 34.16 -28.63
CA GLY A 656 -9.46 34.41 -30.07
C GLY A 656 -8.04 34.39 -30.62
N GLU A 657 -7.78 35.21 -31.63
CA GLU A 657 -6.46 35.33 -32.28
C GLU A 657 -5.56 36.40 -31.64
N ASP A 658 -6.15 37.43 -31.03
CA ASP A 658 -5.46 38.69 -30.70
C ASP A 658 -5.24 38.92 -29.20
N THR A 659 -5.81 38.07 -28.35
CA THR A 659 -5.70 38.22 -26.88
C THR A 659 -4.61 37.33 -26.33
N VAL A 660 -3.72 37.88 -25.51
CA VAL A 660 -2.75 37.07 -24.75
C VAL A 660 -3.50 36.27 -23.69
N PRO A 661 -3.24 34.96 -23.52
CA PRO A 661 -3.89 34.18 -22.48
C PRO A 661 -3.69 34.82 -21.10
N TYR A 662 -4.69 34.67 -20.24
CA TYR A 662 -4.64 35.18 -18.87
C TYR A 662 -5.25 34.15 -17.91
N GLU A 663 -4.87 34.22 -16.64
CA GLU A 663 -5.43 33.34 -15.61
C GLU A 663 -6.93 33.63 -15.41
N ARG A 664 -7.78 32.72 -15.88
CA ARG A 664 -9.25 32.77 -15.80
C ARG A 664 -9.79 32.13 -14.52
N TYR A 665 -9.24 30.98 -14.13
CA TYR A 665 -9.70 30.19 -12.99
C TYR A 665 -8.56 29.78 -12.05
N ILE A 666 -8.91 29.69 -10.77
CA ILE A 666 -8.03 29.34 -9.65
C ILE A 666 -8.71 28.19 -8.88
N THR A 667 -7.92 27.33 -8.24
CA THR A 667 -8.47 26.36 -7.27
C THR A 667 -8.86 27.05 -5.96
N PRO A 668 -9.82 26.52 -5.19
CA PRO A 668 -10.10 27.01 -3.83
C PRO A 668 -8.83 27.14 -2.96
N LYS A 669 -7.91 26.19 -3.07
CA LYS A 669 -6.59 26.25 -2.42
C LYS A 669 -5.73 27.44 -2.88
N GLY A 670 -5.67 27.70 -4.18
CA GLY A 670 -4.95 28.84 -4.73
C GLY A 670 -5.56 30.19 -4.34
N LEU A 671 -6.89 30.25 -4.23
CA LEU A 671 -7.59 31.45 -3.75
C LEU A 671 -7.24 31.72 -2.28
N ALA A 672 -7.31 30.70 -1.42
CA ALA A 672 -6.97 30.83 0.00
C ALA A 672 -5.53 31.34 0.22
N LEU A 673 -4.57 30.87 -0.59
CA LEU A 673 -3.18 31.36 -0.53
C LEU A 673 -3.05 32.86 -0.85
N ARG A 674 -3.95 33.40 -1.68
CA ARG A 674 -3.95 34.81 -2.11
C ARG A 674 -4.80 35.70 -1.22
N SER A 675 -5.95 35.22 -0.74
CA SER A 675 -6.93 36.01 0.01
C SER A 675 -6.52 36.25 1.46
N VAL A 676 -5.87 35.27 2.13
CA VAL A 676 -5.55 35.37 3.57
C VAL A 676 -4.63 36.56 3.86
N ARG A 677 -3.74 36.94 2.92
CA ARG A 677 -2.89 38.14 3.06
C ARG A 677 -3.66 39.45 2.88
N GLY A 678 -4.75 39.44 2.10
CA GLY A 678 -5.57 40.62 1.85
C GLY A 678 -6.36 41.08 3.07
N LEU A 679 -6.78 40.14 3.92
CA LEU A 679 -7.47 40.43 5.17
C LEU A 679 -6.55 41.12 6.19
N GLU A 680 -5.34 40.61 6.39
CA GLU A 680 -4.35 41.26 7.29
C GLU A 680 -3.95 42.66 6.79
N ALA A 681 -3.78 42.83 5.46
CA ALA A 681 -3.47 44.13 4.88
C ALA A 681 -4.66 45.11 5.00
N SER A 682 -5.89 44.63 4.79
CA SER A 682 -7.09 45.47 4.95
C SER A 682 -7.37 45.84 6.40
N GLU A 683 -7.04 44.97 7.37
CA GLU A 683 -7.14 45.30 8.79
C GLU A 683 -6.11 46.34 9.21
N LYS A 684 -4.85 46.23 8.74
CA LYS A 684 -3.83 47.25 9.01
C LYS A 684 -4.18 48.61 8.41
N VAL A 685 -4.73 48.62 7.19
CA VAL A 685 -5.20 49.86 6.53
C VAL A 685 -6.40 50.46 7.27
N LYS A 686 -7.38 49.64 7.68
CA LYS A 686 -8.52 50.09 8.52
C LYS A 686 -8.06 50.58 9.89
N ALA A 687 -7.04 49.99 10.50
CA ALA A 687 -6.46 50.44 11.75
C ALA A 687 -5.74 51.80 11.60
N SER A 688 -5.05 52.03 10.48
CA SER A 688 -4.40 53.33 10.19
C SER A 688 -5.37 54.44 9.79
N LEU A 689 -6.56 54.10 9.30
CA LEU A 689 -7.62 55.04 8.90
C LEU A 689 -8.59 55.38 10.04
N ARG A 690 -8.44 54.77 11.22
CA ARG A 690 -9.20 55.21 12.40
C ARG A 690 -8.61 56.54 12.89
N PRO A 691 -9.36 57.66 12.84
CA PRO A 691 -8.90 58.88 13.48
C PRO A 691 -8.73 58.60 14.98
N ALA A 692 -7.66 59.13 15.57
CA ALA A 692 -7.40 59.07 17.01
C ALA A 692 -8.48 59.87 17.77
N ALA A 693 -9.67 59.31 17.89
CA ALA A 693 -10.76 59.84 18.70
C ALA A 693 -10.72 59.15 20.07
N GLY A 694 -10.33 59.90 21.10
CA GLY A 694 -10.62 59.53 22.50
C GLY A 694 -9.43 59.13 23.38
N ALA A 695 -8.31 59.86 23.35
CA ALA A 695 -7.33 59.84 24.45
C ALA A 695 -7.64 60.97 25.44
N GLN A 696 -8.79 60.92 26.11
CA GLN A 696 -9.17 61.82 27.21
C GLN A 696 -10.13 61.09 28.16
N GLU A 697 -9.60 60.17 28.96
CA GLU A 697 -10.27 59.77 30.20
C GLU A 697 -9.25 59.84 31.33
N ARG A 698 -9.35 60.94 32.07
CA ARG A 698 -8.54 61.27 33.24
C ARG A 698 -8.81 60.23 34.33
N ARG A 699 -7.80 59.44 34.71
CA ARG A 699 -7.82 58.75 36.01
C ARG A 699 -7.52 59.80 37.10
N PRO A 700 -8.30 59.87 38.18
CA PRO A 700 -8.01 60.78 39.27
C PRO A 700 -6.83 60.23 40.08
N GLU A 701 -5.85 61.11 40.33
CA GLU A 701 -4.83 60.88 41.35
C GLU A 701 -5.50 60.75 42.72
N VAL A 702 -5.33 59.60 43.36
CA VAL A 702 -5.64 59.43 44.78
C VAL A 702 -4.47 60.02 45.56
N GLY A 703 -4.69 61.21 46.09
CA GLY A 703 -3.75 61.96 46.92
C GLY A 703 -3.48 61.30 48.27
N ARG A 704 -2.26 61.54 48.75
CA ARG A 704 -1.74 61.20 50.08
C ARG A 704 -2.64 61.72 51.22
N ARG A 705 -2.88 60.84 52.19
CA ARG A 705 -2.60 61.10 53.61
C ARG A 705 -1.79 59.94 54.15
#